data_AF-F1KSI2-F1
#
_entry.id   AF-F1KSI2-F1
#
_cell.length_a   1.000
_cell.length_b   1.000
_cell.length_c   1.000
_cell.angle_alpha   90.00
_cell.angle_beta   90.00
_cell.angle_gamma   90.00
#
_symmetry.space_group_name_H-M   'P 1'
#
loop_
_entity.id
_entity.type
_entity.pdbx_description
1 polymer ?
#
loop_
_entity_poly.entity_id
_entity_poly.type
_entity_poly.pdbx_seq_one_letter_code
_entity_poly.pdbx_strand_id
1 'polypeptide(L)'
;MLDVKVEGGDEVKNEPKDEKLELLAANLQSHIRSYFQLAELKRKRNEKKALVVLQKNVRNWSKLRVWGWYQVFGRIRPTLKSGKMQEELDSLQHKMGELEEILEEEDKRRKEVEESLVKAKDEKEKLLAQLEFAKSGAATVEERLSKLVGVKNDLEKNLKDVHERLAQQEEKTAEMQRTKKKTEKDCEDLKHSLGDLGVELQKAEEEKQAKEQQIKSLQEEMNQQDEMIAKLNKEKKQQEEANRKLAEDLQAEEDKSAQGNRIKAKLEQALDELEENMEREKRGRLDVEKARRKVESELKMVQENIEEVSKQKNELEGSLKKKEADLHSIGVRLEEEQTLVNRMQRQIKDNSTRVQELEEELEHERQLRTKADRAKSDMQRELEEMSERLDEQGGATAAQIELNKRREAELSKLRRELDEANMTQESTIAAMRKKNGDAIAELSDQLEELQKMKTKAEKERQSLQRQLEDVNSMLDAEVKSKADQERMAKLLEVQVAELQSKCDEQARQVSEFIGLKVRLNNENSDLTRQVEELEAQLTAISRTKSQYVSQLEEAKRAANDETRERQTLNATAKNLQHEVDQLHESIDEEVSSKAEILRQLSRANAEIQQWKAKFEGEGLVGADEVEDVKRKQQARILELQETLDATNAKIAALDKAKSRLSVEIEEAQSETERHTTVIAQMEKKQKMFDKIIDEWKKKLDDLNQELEAARRNARNSSTELFKVRSSNEALTEQVETLRRDNKTLSQEIKDLQDQLGDGGRSVHELQKVVRRLDIEKDELQHALDEAEAALEAEESKVARAQLEVTQIRSDIEKRIQEKEEEFENTRKNHQRALDSMQATLEAEVKGKTELLRVKKKLESDINDLEIALDHANKANVDAQKNIKRHIEQIKELQMQIDDEQRHRDEFRENFLSAEKRLALAQSEKEEIMVNIMQAERLKKQQEIELAECKEQENELTTRNANLNAAKKKLESEMQLLRTDLDETLNELKASEERSKKAAADAARLSEELRQEQEHSAHIDRVRKGLEVTIKEMQAKLEDAESAVVKGGQKAIAKMEQRVRNAETELENEARRYQDAMKTLSKQERRCRELQFQVDEDKKNFDRLNDLIEKLQGKIKLQKKQVDEAEEVANMNLQKYRQVQLALESAEERAEIAENSLLKLRSKSRSTMVLRNERSASVEKLIKGERGTNVNEQTTPMTTAQ
;
A
#
# COMPACT_ATOMS: atom_id res chain seq x y z
N MET A 1 17.76 25.09 44.04
CA MET A 1 17.04 24.90 45.33
C MET A 1 15.59 25.30 45.15
N LEU A 2 14.75 24.35 44.72
CA LEU A 2 13.30 24.32 44.92
C LEU A 2 12.83 22.96 44.39
N ASP A 3 13.17 21.90 45.13
CA ASP A 3 12.56 20.57 44.99
C ASP A 3 11.22 20.62 45.72
N VAL A 4 10.13 20.61 44.94
CA VAL A 4 8.78 20.48 45.46
C VAL A 4 8.45 18.99 45.58
N LYS A 5 8.36 18.55 46.82
CA LYS A 5 7.81 17.27 47.31
C LYS A 5 6.62 16.78 46.48
N VAL A 6 6.84 15.77 45.64
CA VAL A 6 5.78 14.90 45.08
C VAL A 6 6.00 13.43 45.50
N GLU A 7 7.05 13.11 46.28
CA GLU A 7 7.47 11.73 46.57
C GLU A 7 6.65 11.00 47.66
N GLY A 8 5.83 11.69 48.46
CA GLY A 8 5.21 11.08 49.66
C GLY A 8 4.14 10.00 49.40
N GLY A 9 3.59 9.91 48.19
CA GLY A 9 2.52 8.95 47.86
C GLY A 9 2.99 7.59 47.34
N ASP A 10 4.17 7.54 46.70
CA ASP A 10 4.68 6.33 46.06
C ASP A 10 5.65 5.54 46.96
N GLU A 11 6.37 6.19 47.87
CA GLU A 11 7.23 5.50 48.85
C GLU A 11 6.41 4.55 49.75
N VAL A 12 5.25 4.98 50.22
CA VAL A 12 4.37 4.18 51.11
C VAL A 12 3.77 2.95 50.40
N LYS A 13 3.66 2.97 49.07
CA LYS A 13 3.17 1.82 48.29
C LYS A 13 4.26 0.79 47.97
N ASN A 14 5.53 1.19 47.99
CA ASN A 14 6.63 0.34 47.53
C ASN A 14 7.21 -0.58 48.62
N GLU A 15 7.21 -0.17 49.91
CA GLU A 15 7.71 -1.01 51.01
C GLU A 15 7.11 -2.44 51.06
N PRO A 16 5.78 -2.67 50.98
CA PRO A 16 5.22 -4.03 51.03
C PRO A 16 5.44 -4.83 49.73
N LYS A 17 5.77 -4.16 48.62
CA LYS A 17 6.11 -4.79 47.35
C LYS A 17 7.57 -5.28 47.37
N ASP A 18 8.45 -4.51 48.01
CA ASP A 18 9.87 -4.83 48.13
C ASP A 18 10.11 -6.05 49.04
N GLU A 19 9.38 -6.20 50.15
CA GLU A 19 9.46 -7.42 51.00
C GLU A 19 9.08 -8.70 50.24
N LYS A 20 8.07 -8.64 49.37
CA LYS A 20 7.68 -9.78 48.52
C LYS A 20 8.70 -10.06 47.42
N LEU A 21 9.30 -9.01 46.87
CA LEU A 21 10.37 -9.11 45.89
C LEU A 21 11.64 -9.73 46.51
N GLU A 22 11.97 -9.41 47.75
CA GLU A 22 13.12 -10.02 48.46
C GLU A 22 12.98 -11.54 48.58
N LEU A 23 11.79 -12.04 48.94
CA LEU A 23 11.55 -13.49 49.03
C LEU A 23 11.67 -14.18 47.66
N LEU A 24 11.11 -13.57 46.61
CA LEU A 24 11.23 -14.09 45.24
C LEU A 24 12.68 -14.03 44.74
N ALA A 25 13.40 -12.95 45.04
CA ALA A 25 14.79 -12.77 44.68
C ALA A 25 15.68 -13.79 45.40
N ALA A 26 15.47 -14.03 46.70
CA ALA A 26 16.22 -15.03 47.46
C ALA A 26 16.02 -16.45 46.89
N ASN A 27 14.77 -16.81 46.56
CA ASN A 27 14.46 -18.08 45.92
C ASN A 27 15.11 -18.21 44.55
N LEU A 28 14.98 -17.20 43.68
CA LEU A 28 15.61 -17.17 42.37
C LEU A 28 17.13 -17.26 42.47
N GLN A 29 17.75 -16.50 43.37
CA GLN A 29 19.18 -16.54 43.64
C GLN A 29 19.65 -17.93 44.10
N SER A 30 18.88 -18.59 44.97
CA SER A 30 19.20 -19.96 45.41
C SER A 30 19.18 -20.97 44.26
N HIS A 31 18.18 -20.88 43.36
CA HIS A 31 18.08 -21.72 42.17
C HIS A 31 19.21 -21.45 41.19
N ILE A 32 19.53 -20.18 40.94
CA ILE A 32 20.64 -19.76 40.08
C ILE A 32 21.97 -20.30 40.63
N ARG A 33 22.23 -20.14 41.94
CA ARG A 33 23.44 -20.68 42.59
C ARG A 33 23.52 -22.20 42.46
N SER A 34 22.42 -22.91 42.69
CA SER A 34 22.36 -24.37 42.52
C SER A 34 22.67 -24.80 41.08
N TYR A 35 22.05 -24.14 40.09
CA TYR A 35 22.29 -24.41 38.67
C TYR A 35 23.76 -24.23 38.30
N PHE A 36 24.38 -23.11 38.67
CA PHE A 36 25.80 -22.85 38.40
C PHE A 36 26.71 -23.88 39.09
N GLN A 37 26.44 -24.24 40.35
CA GLN A 37 27.23 -25.24 41.06
C GLN A 37 27.11 -26.64 40.44
N LEU A 38 25.93 -27.03 39.96
CA LEU A 38 25.74 -28.30 39.24
C LEU A 38 26.45 -28.31 37.88
N ALA A 39 26.40 -27.19 37.14
CA ALA A 39 27.14 -27.04 35.89
C ALA A 39 28.66 -27.11 36.10
N GLU A 40 29.17 -26.42 37.12
CA GLU A 40 30.59 -26.47 37.50
C GLU A 40 31.01 -27.87 37.96
N LEU A 41 30.18 -28.55 38.74
CA LEU A 41 30.40 -29.93 39.17
C LEU A 41 30.48 -30.88 37.96
N LYS A 42 29.60 -30.72 36.96
CA LYS A 42 29.65 -31.51 35.73
C LYS A 42 30.96 -31.26 34.97
N ARG A 43 31.39 -30.00 34.85
CA ARG A 43 32.69 -29.65 34.25
C ARG A 43 33.85 -30.31 35.00
N LYS A 44 33.92 -30.16 36.33
CA LYS A 44 34.94 -30.77 37.19
C LYS A 44 34.95 -32.30 37.13
N ARG A 45 33.78 -32.94 37.04
CA ARG A 45 33.68 -34.40 36.85
C ARG A 45 34.26 -34.83 35.51
N ASN A 46 34.00 -34.08 34.43
CA ASN A 46 34.57 -34.35 33.11
C ASN A 46 36.09 -34.12 33.09
N GLU A 47 36.56 -33.02 33.68
CA GLU A 47 37.99 -32.75 33.89
C GLU A 47 38.67 -33.87 34.68
N LYS A 48 38.06 -34.36 35.78
CA LYS A 48 38.59 -35.48 36.57
C LYS A 48 38.67 -36.77 35.76
N LYS A 49 37.65 -37.09 34.94
CA LYS A 49 37.69 -38.25 34.05
C LYS A 49 38.84 -38.15 33.05
N ALA A 50 38.99 -37.00 32.39
CA ALA A 50 40.10 -36.74 31.46
C ALA A 50 41.47 -36.81 32.18
N LEU A 51 41.57 -36.23 33.38
CA LEU A 51 42.78 -36.25 34.20
C LEU A 51 43.21 -37.68 34.55
N VAL A 52 42.27 -38.57 34.89
CA VAL A 52 42.60 -39.98 35.19
C VAL A 52 43.19 -40.69 33.96
N VAL A 53 42.62 -40.44 32.77
CA VAL A 53 43.16 -40.99 31.51
C VAL A 53 44.56 -40.44 31.24
N LEU A 54 44.75 -39.12 31.36
CA LEU A 54 46.05 -38.48 31.20
C LEU A 54 47.09 -39.00 32.21
N GLN A 55 46.72 -39.13 33.48
CA GLN A 55 47.60 -39.66 34.52
C GLN A 55 47.99 -41.11 34.24
N LYS A 56 47.06 -41.95 33.78
CA LYS A 56 47.37 -43.33 33.37
C LYS A 56 48.35 -43.33 32.20
N ASN A 57 48.12 -42.51 31.18
CA ASN A 57 49.00 -42.40 30.01
C ASN A 57 50.40 -41.88 30.39
N VAL A 58 50.49 -40.85 31.23
CA VAL A 58 51.77 -40.30 31.71
C VAL A 58 52.53 -41.32 32.56
N ARG A 59 51.85 -42.06 33.44
CA ARG A 59 52.46 -43.14 34.22
C ARG A 59 52.99 -44.25 33.31
N ASN A 60 52.22 -44.66 32.31
CA ASN A 60 52.65 -45.66 31.33
C ASN A 60 53.84 -45.15 30.51
N TRP A 61 53.79 -43.92 30.01
CA TRP A 61 54.92 -43.28 29.32
C TRP A 61 56.18 -43.22 30.20
N SER A 62 56.04 -42.86 31.48
CA SER A 62 57.16 -42.79 32.43
C SER A 62 57.83 -44.16 32.64
N LYS A 63 57.06 -45.26 32.58
CA LYS A 63 57.60 -46.62 32.58
C LYS A 63 58.23 -46.99 31.24
N LEU A 64 57.56 -46.71 30.12
CA LEU A 64 58.00 -47.10 28.79
C LEU A 64 59.23 -46.33 28.31
N ARG A 65 59.37 -45.04 28.63
CA ARG A 65 60.48 -44.20 28.15
C ARG A 65 61.87 -44.69 28.58
N VAL A 66 61.95 -45.39 29.72
CA VAL A 66 63.20 -45.96 30.26
C VAL A 66 63.39 -47.43 29.87
N TRP A 67 62.37 -48.07 29.28
CA TRP A 67 62.43 -49.47 28.91
C TRP A 67 63.22 -49.63 27.60
N GLY A 68 64.31 -50.41 27.62
CA GLY A 68 65.24 -50.54 26.50
C GLY A 68 64.58 -50.96 25.17
N TRP A 69 63.62 -51.90 25.22
CA TRP A 69 62.87 -52.32 24.03
C TRP A 69 62.06 -51.19 23.41
N TYR A 70 61.46 -50.32 24.23
CA TYR A 70 60.68 -49.19 23.75
C TYR A 70 61.55 -48.12 23.07
N GLN A 71 62.78 -47.92 23.56
CA GLN A 71 63.76 -47.01 22.93
C GLN A 71 64.21 -47.52 21.55
N VAL A 72 64.45 -48.82 21.42
CA VAL A 72 64.77 -49.46 20.15
C VAL A 72 63.58 -49.37 19.19
N PHE A 73 62.37 -49.71 19.66
CA PHE A 73 61.14 -49.56 18.89
C PHE A 73 60.92 -48.12 18.41
N GLY A 74 61.15 -47.12 19.28
CA GLY A 74 61.05 -45.70 18.92
C GLY A 74 62.01 -45.24 17.83
N ARG A 75 63.19 -45.87 17.71
CA ARG A 75 64.16 -45.61 16.63
C ARG A 75 63.81 -46.34 15.33
N ILE A 76 63.24 -47.54 15.41
CA ILE A 76 62.86 -48.35 14.25
C ILE A 76 61.53 -47.85 13.65
N ARG A 77 60.55 -47.47 14.47
CA ARG A 77 59.20 -47.07 14.02
C ARG A 77 59.19 -45.98 12.92
N PRO A 78 60.00 -44.90 12.96
CA PRO A 78 60.04 -43.90 11.88
C PRO A 78 60.58 -44.44 10.54
N THR A 79 61.34 -45.53 10.54
CA THR A 79 61.86 -46.16 9.32
C THR A 79 60.83 -47.04 8.61
N LEU A 80 59.81 -47.49 9.36
CA LEU A 80 58.66 -48.23 8.84
C LEU A 80 57.59 -47.23 8.33
N LYS A 81 57.80 -46.70 7.11
CA LYS A 81 56.95 -45.64 6.52
C LYS A 81 55.67 -46.12 5.83
N SER A 82 55.49 -47.42 5.57
CA SER A 82 54.41 -47.87 4.66
C SER A 82 52.99 -47.61 5.19
N GLY A 83 52.79 -47.53 6.52
CA GLY A 83 51.51 -47.13 7.11
C GLY A 83 51.34 -45.61 7.27
N LYS A 84 52.43 -44.88 7.54
CA LYS A 84 52.40 -43.42 7.70
C LYS A 84 52.22 -42.67 6.37
N MET A 85 52.73 -43.21 5.27
CA MET A 85 52.49 -42.64 3.95
C MET A 85 51.01 -42.71 3.57
N GLN A 86 50.30 -43.78 3.93
CA GLN A 86 48.86 -43.88 3.69
C GLN A 86 48.08 -42.89 4.58
N GLU A 87 48.40 -42.80 5.87
CA GLU A 87 47.77 -41.79 6.76
C GLU A 87 48.06 -40.35 6.31
N GLU A 88 49.27 -40.06 5.83
CA GLU A 88 49.62 -38.75 5.24
C GLU A 88 48.88 -38.50 3.93
N LEU A 89 48.72 -39.52 3.08
CA LEU A 89 47.95 -39.45 1.84
C LEU A 89 46.47 -39.20 2.12
N ASP A 90 45.87 -39.93 3.06
CA ASP A 90 44.46 -39.78 3.46
C ASP A 90 44.24 -38.39 4.10
N SER A 91 45.20 -37.90 4.90
CA SER A 91 45.16 -36.53 5.46
C SER A 91 45.28 -35.46 4.37
N LEU A 92 46.13 -35.67 3.36
CA LEU A 92 46.25 -34.77 2.22
C LEU A 92 45.00 -34.82 1.33
N GLN A 93 44.39 -35.99 1.15
CA GLN A 93 43.12 -36.15 0.43
C GLN A 93 41.98 -35.43 1.15
N HIS A 94 41.88 -35.55 2.47
CA HIS A 94 40.89 -34.80 3.25
C HIS A 94 41.10 -33.29 3.13
N LYS A 95 42.34 -32.81 3.24
CA LYS A 95 42.66 -31.39 3.04
C LYS A 95 42.40 -30.92 1.61
N MET A 96 42.65 -31.78 0.62
CA MET A 96 42.30 -31.48 -0.77
C MET A 96 40.79 -31.34 -0.92
N GLY A 97 39.99 -32.24 -0.34
CA GLY A 97 38.53 -32.14 -0.34
C GLY A 97 38.02 -30.86 0.31
N GLU A 98 38.55 -30.49 1.49
CA GLU A 98 38.23 -29.21 2.15
C GLU A 98 38.58 -28.00 1.28
N LEU A 99 39.74 -28.01 0.63
CA LEU A 99 40.17 -26.93 -0.25
C LEU A 99 39.35 -26.88 -1.56
N GLU A 100 38.93 -28.02 -2.09
CA GLU A 100 38.04 -28.11 -3.25
C GLU A 100 36.65 -27.53 -2.93
N GLU A 101 36.10 -27.82 -1.74
CA GLU A 101 34.82 -27.25 -1.29
C GLU A 101 34.92 -25.72 -1.10
N ILE A 102 35.98 -25.23 -0.46
CA ILE A 102 36.24 -23.79 -0.30
C ILE A 102 36.40 -23.12 -1.68
N LEU A 103 37.12 -23.75 -2.60
CA LEU A 103 37.32 -23.23 -3.95
C LEU A 103 35.99 -23.15 -4.70
N GLU A 104 35.12 -24.15 -4.57
CA GLU A 104 33.81 -24.18 -5.22
C GLU A 104 32.85 -23.10 -4.64
N GLU A 105 32.90 -22.84 -3.33
CA GLU A 105 32.18 -21.72 -2.70
C GLU A 105 32.67 -20.36 -3.20
N GLU A 106 33.99 -20.15 -3.26
CA GLU A 106 34.58 -18.90 -3.76
C GLU A 106 34.30 -18.70 -5.26
N ASP A 107 34.32 -19.76 -6.08
CA ASP A 107 33.94 -19.69 -7.48
C ASP A 107 32.46 -19.33 -7.68
N LYS A 108 31.56 -19.82 -6.81
CA LYS A 108 30.15 -19.39 -6.80
C LYS A 108 30.02 -17.91 -6.46
N ARG A 109 30.67 -17.44 -5.39
CA ARG A 109 30.69 -16.01 -5.04
C ARG A 109 31.23 -15.15 -6.17
N ARG A 110 32.31 -15.59 -6.81
CA ARG A 110 32.90 -14.90 -7.96
C ARG A 110 31.91 -14.78 -9.12
N LYS A 111 31.19 -15.85 -9.46
CA LYS A 111 30.15 -15.83 -10.50
C LYS A 111 29.01 -14.86 -10.15
N GLU A 112 28.55 -14.86 -8.90
CA GLU A 112 27.51 -13.92 -8.44
C GLU A 112 27.96 -12.46 -8.59
N VAL A 113 29.21 -12.16 -8.23
CA VAL A 113 29.79 -10.82 -8.42
C VAL A 113 29.94 -10.48 -9.91
N GLU A 114 30.39 -11.41 -10.74
CA GLU A 114 30.48 -11.22 -12.20
C GLU A 114 29.09 -10.96 -12.82
N GLU A 115 28.04 -11.68 -12.41
CA GLU A 115 26.67 -11.41 -12.83
C GLU A 115 26.17 -10.04 -12.37
N SER A 116 26.49 -9.64 -11.14
CA SER A 116 26.14 -8.31 -10.63
C SER A 116 26.81 -7.19 -11.43
N LEU A 117 28.06 -7.41 -11.85
CA LEU A 117 28.82 -6.49 -12.69
C LEU A 117 28.21 -6.37 -14.10
N VAL A 118 27.74 -7.49 -14.68
CA VAL A 118 27.01 -7.47 -15.96
C VAL A 118 25.71 -6.67 -15.82
N LYS A 119 24.90 -6.91 -14.78
CA LYS A 119 23.67 -6.15 -14.54
C LYS A 119 23.95 -4.64 -14.40
N ALA A 120 25.00 -4.26 -13.67
CA ALA A 120 25.40 -2.87 -13.54
C ALA A 120 25.87 -2.24 -14.86
N LYS A 121 26.54 -3.01 -15.73
CA LYS A 121 26.90 -2.56 -17.09
C LYS A 121 25.66 -2.37 -17.96
N ASP A 122 24.70 -3.29 -17.93
CA ASP A 122 23.45 -3.17 -18.69
C ASP A 122 22.63 -1.96 -18.22
N GLU A 123 22.56 -1.71 -16.91
CA GLU A 123 21.93 -0.50 -16.36
C GLU A 123 22.62 0.78 -16.82
N LYS A 124 23.97 0.80 -16.83
CA LYS A 124 24.75 1.91 -17.36
C LYS A 124 24.45 2.15 -18.85
N GLU A 125 24.38 1.10 -19.66
CA GLU A 125 24.05 1.23 -21.09
C GLU A 125 22.62 1.75 -21.31
N LYS A 126 21.65 1.26 -20.52
CA LYS A 126 20.27 1.80 -20.55
C LYS A 126 20.22 3.28 -20.18
N LEU A 127 20.97 3.70 -19.15
CA LEU A 127 21.05 5.11 -18.76
C LEU A 127 21.71 5.97 -19.84
N LEU A 128 22.74 5.45 -20.53
CA LEU A 128 23.35 6.14 -21.67
C LEU A 128 22.35 6.28 -22.84
N ALA A 129 21.59 5.23 -23.15
CA ALA A 129 20.55 5.29 -24.17
C ALA A 129 19.43 6.28 -23.81
N GLN A 130 19.00 6.32 -22.55
CA GLN A 130 18.04 7.33 -22.06
C GLN A 130 18.59 8.75 -22.16
N LEU A 131 19.89 8.94 -21.92
CA LEU A 131 20.56 10.22 -22.07
C LEU A 131 20.62 10.66 -23.53
N GLU A 132 20.91 9.75 -24.47
CA GLU A 132 20.84 10.04 -25.91
C GLU A 132 19.42 10.35 -26.38
N PHE A 133 18.42 9.59 -25.90
CA PHE A 133 17.02 9.87 -26.17
C PHE A 133 16.61 11.26 -25.65
N ALA A 134 17.00 11.61 -24.42
CA ALA A 134 16.74 12.94 -23.86
C ALA A 134 17.42 14.06 -24.67
N LYS A 135 18.64 13.84 -25.19
CA LYS A 135 19.31 14.78 -26.11
C LYS A 135 18.52 14.95 -27.41
N SER A 136 18.00 13.87 -27.99
CA SER A 136 17.16 13.95 -29.19
C SER A 136 15.83 14.68 -28.92
N GLY A 137 15.23 14.46 -27.75
CA GLY A 137 14.06 15.21 -27.29
C GLY A 137 14.35 16.71 -27.13
N ALA A 138 15.51 17.07 -26.57
CA ALA A 138 15.94 18.46 -26.48
C ALA A 138 16.07 19.13 -27.86
N ALA A 139 16.60 18.44 -28.87
CA ALA A 139 16.66 18.95 -30.24
C ALA A 139 15.27 19.22 -30.84
N THR A 140 14.27 18.36 -30.56
CA THR A 140 12.88 18.62 -31.00
C THR A 140 12.22 19.81 -30.29
N VAL A 141 12.59 20.05 -29.02
CA VAL A 141 12.13 21.21 -28.26
C VAL A 141 12.79 22.49 -28.79
N GLU A 142 14.07 22.46 -29.13
CA GLU A 142 14.78 23.56 -29.78
C GLU A 142 14.17 23.90 -31.16
N GLU A 143 13.82 22.89 -31.96
CA GLU A 143 13.15 23.11 -33.24
C GLU A 143 11.75 23.73 -33.06
N ARG A 144 11.00 23.29 -32.04
CA ARG A 144 9.70 23.90 -31.68
C ARG A 144 9.85 25.34 -31.20
N LEU A 145 10.86 25.62 -30.37
CA LEU A 145 11.18 26.97 -29.91
C LEU A 145 11.55 27.87 -31.09
N SER A 146 12.34 27.36 -32.04
CA SER A 146 12.68 28.09 -33.27
C SER A 146 11.45 28.41 -34.12
N LYS A 147 10.52 27.45 -34.28
CA LYS A 147 9.23 27.66 -34.95
C LYS A 147 8.36 28.70 -34.24
N LEU A 148 8.28 28.64 -32.91
CA LEU A 148 7.53 29.62 -32.11
C LEU A 148 8.15 31.02 -32.17
N VAL A 149 9.47 31.12 -32.19
CA VAL A 149 10.17 32.40 -32.43
C VAL A 149 9.88 32.92 -33.84
N GLY A 150 9.82 32.05 -34.85
CA GLY A 150 9.38 32.42 -36.21
C GLY A 150 7.96 32.99 -36.22
N VAL A 151 6.99 32.29 -35.62
CA VAL A 151 5.60 32.75 -35.51
C VAL A 151 5.50 34.06 -34.72
N LYS A 152 6.29 34.23 -33.66
CA LYS A 152 6.36 35.48 -32.88
C LYS A 152 6.84 36.63 -33.76
N ASN A 153 7.90 36.44 -34.55
CA ASN A 153 8.43 37.46 -35.44
C ASN A 153 7.42 37.85 -36.54
N ASP A 154 6.67 36.87 -37.07
CA ASP A 154 5.62 37.11 -38.06
C ASP A 154 4.45 37.90 -37.45
N LEU A 155 4.07 37.58 -36.21
CA LEU A 155 3.05 38.33 -35.47
C LEU A 155 3.50 39.75 -35.15
N GLU A 156 4.76 39.94 -34.72
CA GLU A 156 5.34 41.27 -34.49
C GLU A 156 5.37 42.10 -35.78
N LYS A 157 5.69 41.47 -36.93
CA LYS A 157 5.64 42.12 -38.24
C LYS A 157 4.21 42.53 -38.61
N ASN A 158 3.24 41.63 -38.47
CA ASN A 158 1.84 41.94 -38.73
C ASN A 158 1.32 43.07 -37.82
N LEU A 159 1.74 43.09 -36.55
CA LEU A 159 1.36 44.14 -35.60
C LEU A 159 1.97 45.50 -36.00
N LYS A 160 3.19 45.48 -36.54
CA LYS A 160 3.86 46.66 -37.11
C LYS A 160 3.14 47.17 -38.36
N ASP A 161 2.75 46.28 -39.28
CA ASP A 161 1.99 46.62 -40.48
C ASP A 161 0.60 47.21 -40.13
N VAL A 162 -0.05 46.69 -39.08
CA VAL A 162 -1.31 47.24 -38.56
C VAL A 162 -1.10 48.61 -37.93
N HIS A 163 -0.01 48.81 -37.19
CA HIS A 163 0.37 50.14 -36.66
C HIS A 163 0.63 51.15 -37.78
N GLU A 164 1.34 50.76 -38.84
CA GLU A 164 1.59 51.63 -39.99
C GLU A 164 0.30 51.94 -40.75
N ARG A 165 -0.62 50.98 -40.90
CA ARG A 165 -1.95 51.24 -41.48
C ARG A 165 -2.78 52.19 -40.64
N LEU A 166 -2.72 52.08 -39.31
CA LEU A 166 -3.39 52.99 -38.39
C LEU A 166 -2.81 54.40 -38.52
N ALA A 167 -1.47 54.54 -38.52
CA ALA A 167 -0.80 55.82 -38.72
C ALA A 167 -1.14 56.46 -40.08
N GLN A 168 -1.20 55.66 -41.15
CA GLN A 168 -1.63 56.14 -42.47
C GLN A 168 -3.11 56.57 -42.49
N GLN A 169 -3.98 55.91 -41.74
CA GLN A 169 -5.37 56.34 -41.59
C GLN A 169 -5.49 57.63 -40.78
N GLU A 170 -4.72 57.78 -39.71
CA GLU A 170 -4.63 59.02 -38.94
C GLU A 170 -4.12 60.17 -39.82
N GLU A 171 -3.11 59.92 -40.65
CA GLU A 171 -2.57 60.90 -41.60
C GLU A 171 -3.62 61.28 -42.67
N LYS A 172 -4.30 60.30 -43.29
CA LYS A 172 -5.41 60.55 -44.23
C LYS A 172 -6.55 61.32 -43.60
N THR A 173 -6.86 61.05 -42.33
CA THR A 173 -7.90 61.77 -41.58
C THR A 173 -7.47 63.21 -41.30
N ALA A 174 -6.20 63.44 -40.97
CA ALA A 174 -5.62 64.78 -40.82
C ALA A 174 -5.58 65.53 -42.17
N GLU A 175 -5.30 64.84 -43.27
CA GLU A 175 -5.31 65.40 -44.62
C GLU A 175 -6.73 65.79 -45.05
N MET A 176 -7.72 64.93 -44.81
CA MET A 176 -9.15 65.22 -44.98
C MET A 176 -9.60 66.43 -44.14
N GLN A 177 -9.10 66.59 -42.92
CA GLN A 177 -9.38 67.79 -42.12
C GLN A 177 -8.74 69.05 -42.72
N ARG A 178 -7.52 68.94 -43.29
CA ARG A 178 -6.86 70.07 -43.98
C ARG A 178 -7.58 70.46 -45.26
N THR A 179 -8.01 69.49 -46.08
CA THR A 179 -8.78 69.75 -47.30
C THR A 179 -10.13 70.36 -46.96
N LYS A 180 -10.81 69.86 -45.93
CA LYS A 180 -12.06 70.45 -45.43
C LYS A 180 -11.89 71.93 -45.06
N LYS A 181 -10.87 72.26 -44.26
CA LYS A 181 -10.57 73.66 -43.91
C LYS A 181 -10.24 74.53 -45.13
N LYS A 182 -9.57 73.95 -46.13
CA LYS A 182 -9.27 74.65 -47.38
C LYS A 182 -10.54 74.93 -48.19
N THR A 183 -11.41 73.95 -48.34
CA THR A 183 -12.71 74.15 -49.03
C THR A 183 -13.64 75.09 -48.29
N GLU A 184 -13.62 75.11 -46.95
CA GLU A 184 -14.36 76.10 -46.16
C GLU A 184 -13.86 77.52 -46.44
N LYS A 185 -12.53 77.70 -46.52
CA LYS A 185 -11.91 78.98 -46.89
C LYS A 185 -12.20 79.39 -48.34
N ASP A 186 -12.11 78.46 -49.29
CA ASP A 186 -12.43 78.72 -50.70
C ASP A 186 -13.91 79.12 -50.87
N CYS A 187 -14.82 78.57 -50.06
CA CYS A 187 -16.22 78.97 -50.00
C CYS A 187 -16.43 80.39 -49.42
N GLU A 188 -15.63 80.80 -48.44
CA GLU A 188 -15.64 82.18 -47.92
C GLU A 188 -15.10 83.18 -48.94
N ASP A 189 -14.01 82.84 -49.64
CA ASP A 189 -13.42 83.67 -50.69
C ASP A 189 -14.36 83.81 -51.91
N LEU A 190 -15.10 82.74 -52.26
CA LEU A 190 -16.15 82.78 -53.29
C LEU A 190 -17.35 83.63 -52.88
N LYS A 191 -17.73 83.65 -51.60
CA LYS A 191 -18.78 84.55 -51.09
C LYS A 191 -18.34 86.01 -51.15
N HIS A 192 -17.07 86.30 -50.90
CA HIS A 192 -16.53 87.65 -51.02
C HIS A 192 -16.49 88.11 -52.49
N SER A 193 -16.05 87.22 -53.38
CA SER A 193 -16.02 87.47 -54.83
C SER A 193 -17.42 87.66 -55.44
N LEU A 194 -18.45 86.98 -54.92
CA LEU A 194 -19.86 87.19 -55.28
C LEU A 194 -20.39 88.56 -54.84
N GLY A 195 -19.90 89.07 -53.70
CA GLY A 195 -20.20 90.43 -53.24
C GLY A 195 -19.59 91.50 -54.14
N ASP A 196 -18.33 91.31 -54.55
CA ASP A 196 -17.62 92.24 -55.44
C ASP A 196 -18.20 92.22 -56.86
N LEU A 197 -18.58 91.05 -57.39
CA LEU A 197 -19.29 90.92 -58.67
C LEU A 197 -20.68 91.58 -58.65
N GLY A 198 -21.34 91.64 -57.49
CA GLY A 198 -22.60 92.38 -57.32
C GLY A 198 -22.43 93.90 -57.49
N VAL A 199 -21.28 94.45 -57.07
CA VAL A 199 -20.95 95.87 -57.25
C VAL A 199 -20.53 96.18 -58.68
N GLU A 200 -19.83 95.25 -59.35
CA GLU A 200 -19.50 95.38 -60.77
C GLU A 200 -20.73 95.27 -61.69
N LEU A 201 -21.72 94.44 -61.35
CA LEU A 201 -22.98 94.33 -62.09
C LEU A 201 -23.78 95.65 -62.08
N GLN A 202 -23.78 96.37 -60.96
CA GLN A 202 -24.46 97.65 -60.83
C GLN A 202 -23.79 98.76 -61.67
N LYS A 203 -22.46 98.73 -61.80
CA LYS A 203 -21.72 99.61 -62.73
C LYS A 203 -21.97 99.24 -64.20
N ALA A 204 -22.08 97.94 -64.51
CA ALA A 204 -22.36 97.48 -65.86
C ALA A 204 -23.79 97.84 -66.33
N GLU A 205 -24.77 97.96 -65.42
CA GLU A 205 -26.12 98.44 -65.75
C GLU A 205 -26.17 99.94 -66.06
N GLU A 206 -25.33 100.75 -65.42
CA GLU A 206 -25.18 102.18 -65.75
C GLU A 206 -24.46 102.38 -67.11
N GLU A 207 -23.47 101.55 -67.44
CA GLU A 207 -22.83 101.55 -68.77
C GLU A 207 -23.76 101.01 -69.89
N LYS A 208 -24.66 100.09 -69.57
CA LYS A 208 -25.66 99.57 -70.53
C LYS A 208 -26.62 100.67 -71.02
N GLN A 209 -27.09 101.56 -70.13
CA GLN A 209 -27.96 102.67 -70.54
C GLN A 209 -27.26 103.70 -71.43
N ALA A 210 -25.95 103.92 -71.23
CA ALA A 210 -25.15 104.77 -72.10
C ALA A 210 -24.91 104.13 -73.48
N LYS A 211 -24.76 102.80 -73.55
CA LYS A 211 -24.60 102.03 -74.79
C LYS A 211 -25.90 101.91 -75.60
N GLU A 212 -27.07 101.88 -74.97
CA GLU A 212 -28.39 101.85 -75.65
C GLU A 212 -28.70 103.13 -76.45
N GLN A 213 -28.18 104.30 -76.05
CA GLN A 213 -28.25 105.53 -76.86
C GLN A 213 -27.28 105.52 -78.06
N GLN A 214 -26.17 104.79 -77.95
CA GLN A 214 -25.19 104.60 -79.04
C GLN A 214 -25.68 103.56 -80.08
N ILE A 215 -26.50 102.59 -79.65
CA ILE A 215 -27.09 101.54 -80.51
C ILE A 215 -28.14 102.11 -81.50
N LYS A 216 -28.86 103.18 -81.16
CA LYS A 216 -29.76 103.87 -82.11
C LYS A 216 -29.03 104.56 -83.26
N SER A 217 -27.81 105.03 -83.03
CA SER A 217 -26.95 105.62 -84.06
C SER A 217 -26.30 104.56 -84.96
N LEU A 218 -26.11 103.33 -84.46
CA LEU A 218 -25.49 102.23 -85.21
C LEU A 218 -26.53 101.36 -85.96
N GLN A 219 -27.82 101.52 -85.66
CA GLN A 219 -28.92 100.88 -86.39
C GLN A 219 -29.17 101.47 -87.81
N GLU A 220 -28.64 102.68 -88.11
CA GLU A 220 -28.64 103.24 -89.47
C GLU A 220 -27.45 102.74 -90.33
N GLU A 221 -26.35 102.30 -89.70
CA GLU A 221 -25.19 101.68 -90.40
C GLU A 221 -25.39 100.16 -90.64
N MET A 222 -26.22 99.50 -89.83
CA MET A 222 -26.52 98.07 -89.95
C MET A 222 -27.30 97.72 -91.23
N ASN A 223 -28.14 98.63 -91.74
CA ASN A 223 -28.86 98.47 -93.01
C ASN A 223 -27.93 98.45 -94.25
N GLN A 224 -26.69 98.93 -94.13
CA GLN A 224 -25.70 98.88 -95.22
C GLN A 224 -24.81 97.63 -95.16
N GLN A 225 -24.83 96.87 -94.06
CA GLN A 225 -24.04 95.63 -93.89
C GLN A 225 -24.85 94.34 -94.12
N ASP A 226 -26.19 94.41 -94.10
CA ASP A 226 -27.07 93.27 -94.36
C ASP A 226 -27.05 92.76 -95.81
N GLU A 227 -26.58 93.54 -96.79
CA GLU A 227 -26.31 93.05 -98.16
C GLU A 227 -25.03 92.20 -98.25
N MET A 228 -24.11 92.32 -97.29
CA MET A 228 -22.83 91.58 -97.29
C MET A 228 -22.96 90.22 -96.56
N ILE A 229 -23.90 90.10 -95.61
CA ILE A 229 -24.11 88.89 -94.78
C ILE A 229 -24.94 87.82 -95.51
N ALA A 230 -25.69 88.18 -96.56
CA ALA A 230 -26.34 87.22 -97.46
C ALA A 230 -25.33 86.25 -98.15
N LYS A 231 -24.04 86.62 -98.21
CA LYS A 231 -22.96 85.76 -98.73
C LYS A 231 -22.34 84.81 -97.69
N LEU A 232 -22.46 85.10 -96.39
CA LEU A 232 -21.92 84.26 -95.32
C LEU A 232 -22.93 83.21 -94.81
N ASN A 233 -24.23 83.39 -95.12
CA ASN A 233 -25.28 82.40 -94.87
C ASN A 233 -25.17 81.12 -95.73
N LYS A 234 -24.17 81.00 -96.61
CA LYS A 234 -23.88 79.80 -97.39
C LYS A 234 -22.83 78.87 -96.75
N GLU A 235 -22.12 79.34 -95.72
CA GLU A 235 -21.23 78.52 -94.87
C GLU A 235 -21.95 77.97 -93.62
N LYS A 236 -23.22 78.38 -93.42
CA LYS A 236 -24.19 77.76 -92.51
C LYS A 236 -24.35 76.25 -92.70
N LYS A 237 -24.11 75.67 -93.87
CA LYS A 237 -24.62 74.32 -94.16
C LYS A 237 -23.65 73.15 -93.99
N GLN A 238 -22.36 73.40 -93.75
CA GLN A 238 -21.35 72.34 -93.64
C GLN A 238 -20.94 71.98 -92.21
N GLN A 239 -21.16 72.85 -91.22
CA GLN A 239 -20.81 72.55 -89.83
C GLN A 239 -21.98 71.93 -89.02
N GLU A 240 -23.22 72.06 -89.51
CA GLU A 240 -24.43 71.51 -88.87
C GLU A 240 -24.64 70.00 -89.17
N GLU A 241 -23.92 69.40 -90.13
CA GLU A 241 -23.90 67.93 -90.35
C GLU A 241 -22.84 67.20 -89.51
N ALA A 242 -21.80 67.90 -89.03
CA ALA A 242 -20.76 67.31 -88.17
C ALA A 242 -21.24 67.06 -86.73
N ASN A 243 -22.28 67.78 -86.29
CA ASN A 243 -22.91 67.61 -84.98
C ASN A 243 -24.02 66.54 -84.93
N ARG A 244 -24.36 65.88 -86.06
CA ARG A 244 -25.44 64.87 -86.08
C ARG A 244 -24.94 63.42 -86.14
N LYS A 245 -23.64 63.19 -86.36
CA LYS A 245 -23.02 61.84 -86.35
C LYS A 245 -22.22 61.50 -85.08
N LEU A 246 -21.79 62.49 -84.31
CA LEU A 246 -21.01 62.27 -83.07
C LEU A 246 -21.89 62.12 -81.80
N ALA A 247 -23.19 62.39 -81.90
CA ALA A 247 -24.15 62.31 -80.80
C ALA A 247 -25.07 61.07 -80.84
N GLU A 248 -25.10 60.32 -81.96
CA GLU A 248 -25.90 59.09 -82.10
C GLU A 248 -25.11 57.79 -81.83
N ASP A 249 -23.77 57.82 -81.77
CA ASP A 249 -22.92 56.63 -81.58
C ASP A 249 -22.41 56.35 -80.14
N LEU A 250 -22.64 57.23 -79.14
CA LEU A 250 -22.21 56.94 -77.75
C LEU A 250 -23.34 56.91 -76.71
N GLN A 251 -24.55 57.34 -77.09
CA GLN A 251 -25.78 57.14 -76.29
C GLN A 251 -26.29 55.68 -76.37
N ALA A 252 -25.64 54.83 -77.17
CA ALA A 252 -25.89 53.39 -77.25
C ALA A 252 -24.93 52.54 -76.37
N GLU A 253 -23.88 53.13 -75.78
CA GLU A 253 -22.96 52.43 -74.85
C GLU A 253 -23.10 52.87 -73.39
N GLU A 254 -23.94 53.86 -73.10
CA GLU A 254 -24.32 54.19 -71.71
C GLU A 254 -25.32 53.19 -71.11
N ASP A 255 -26.01 52.38 -71.93
CA ASP A 255 -26.98 51.37 -71.45
C ASP A 255 -26.47 49.91 -71.49
N LYS A 256 -25.15 49.72 -71.69
CA LYS A 256 -24.43 48.52 -71.23
C LYS A 256 -23.37 48.87 -70.19
N SER A 257 -23.81 49.65 -69.21
CA SER A 257 -24.12 49.04 -67.91
C SER A 257 -23.06 48.07 -67.41
N ALA A 258 -22.22 48.56 -66.49
CA ALA A 258 -22.13 48.03 -65.13
C ALA A 258 -21.83 46.52 -64.93
N GLN A 259 -21.49 45.77 -65.98
CA GLN A 259 -21.13 44.35 -65.98
C GLN A 259 -19.75 44.10 -66.65
N GLY A 260 -19.10 45.13 -67.20
CA GLY A 260 -17.77 45.02 -67.84
C GLY A 260 -16.57 45.18 -66.88
N ASN A 261 -16.63 46.10 -65.91
CA ASN A 261 -15.49 46.36 -65.01
C ASN A 261 -15.52 45.54 -63.70
N ARG A 262 -16.60 44.79 -63.43
CA ARG A 262 -16.69 43.80 -62.34
C ARG A 262 -16.29 42.37 -62.74
N ILE A 263 -16.11 42.10 -64.04
CA ILE A 263 -15.70 40.80 -64.57
C ILE A 263 -14.22 40.79 -65.01
N LYS A 264 -13.62 41.96 -65.30
CA LYS A 264 -12.20 42.04 -65.67
C LYS A 264 -11.23 41.77 -64.50
N ALA A 265 -11.49 42.31 -63.31
CA ALA A 265 -10.67 42.03 -62.12
C ALA A 265 -10.95 40.65 -61.47
N LYS A 266 -12.03 39.96 -61.86
CA LYS A 266 -12.39 38.61 -61.39
C LYS A 266 -11.94 37.49 -62.35
N LEU A 267 -11.45 37.82 -63.54
CA LEU A 267 -10.88 36.85 -64.49
C LEU A 267 -9.35 36.85 -64.53
N GLU A 268 -8.67 37.89 -64.03
CA GLU A 268 -7.20 37.85 -63.85
C GLU A 268 -6.81 37.10 -62.55
N GLN A 269 -7.61 37.18 -61.48
CA GLN A 269 -7.38 36.37 -60.26
C GLN A 269 -7.84 34.90 -60.39
N ALA A 270 -8.70 34.59 -61.37
CA ALA A 270 -9.10 33.22 -61.70
C ALA A 270 -8.20 32.54 -62.73
N LEU A 271 -7.29 33.27 -63.39
CA LEU A 271 -6.26 32.70 -64.27
C LEU A 271 -5.03 32.29 -63.44
N ASP A 272 -4.59 33.13 -62.49
CA ASP A 272 -3.47 32.81 -61.60
C ASP A 272 -3.81 31.67 -60.61
N GLU A 273 -5.07 31.55 -60.16
CA GLU A 273 -5.52 30.42 -59.33
C GLU A 273 -5.73 29.10 -60.12
N LEU A 274 -5.87 29.15 -61.45
CA LEU A 274 -5.93 27.95 -62.31
C LEU A 274 -4.55 27.51 -62.83
N GLU A 275 -3.59 28.42 -62.96
CA GLU A 275 -2.19 28.08 -63.24
C GLU A 275 -1.48 27.51 -62.00
N GLU A 276 -1.77 28.02 -60.79
CA GLU A 276 -1.20 27.46 -59.55
C GLU A 276 -1.86 26.12 -59.12
N ASN A 277 -3.12 25.89 -59.48
CA ASN A 277 -3.78 24.59 -59.26
C ASN A 277 -3.35 23.53 -60.29
N MET A 278 -3.00 23.91 -61.52
CA MET A 278 -2.46 22.98 -62.53
C MET A 278 -0.98 22.61 -62.27
N GLU A 279 -0.17 23.48 -61.66
CA GLU A 279 1.20 23.14 -61.23
C GLU A 279 1.26 22.38 -59.90
N ARG A 280 0.33 22.60 -58.96
CA ARG A 280 0.18 21.74 -57.77
C ARG A 280 -0.38 20.35 -58.10
N GLU A 281 -1.26 20.22 -59.10
CA GLU A 281 -1.81 18.93 -59.51
C GLU A 281 -0.82 18.06 -60.33
N LYS A 282 0.16 18.68 -61.02
CA LYS A 282 1.25 17.94 -61.68
C LYS A 282 2.37 17.45 -60.73
N ARG A 283 2.60 18.11 -59.58
CA ARG A 283 3.50 17.60 -58.52
C ARG A 283 2.83 16.55 -57.63
N GLY A 284 1.54 16.73 -57.30
CA GLY A 284 0.76 15.74 -56.55
C GLY A 284 0.54 14.41 -57.28
N ARG A 285 0.39 14.41 -58.62
CA ARG A 285 0.25 13.17 -59.40
C ARG A 285 1.50 12.29 -59.40
N LEU A 286 2.71 12.88 -59.43
CA LEU A 286 3.97 12.14 -59.44
C LEU A 286 4.34 11.53 -58.08
N ASP A 287 3.91 12.15 -56.98
CA ASP A 287 4.09 11.63 -55.62
C ASP A 287 3.02 10.61 -55.24
N VAL A 288 1.78 10.76 -55.74
CA VAL A 288 0.71 9.75 -55.59
C VAL A 288 0.99 8.51 -56.46
N GLU A 289 1.61 8.63 -57.63
CA GLU A 289 1.94 7.47 -58.49
C GLU A 289 3.18 6.70 -58.00
N LYS A 290 4.11 7.36 -57.29
CA LYS A 290 5.21 6.69 -56.56
C LYS A 290 4.75 6.05 -55.24
N ALA A 291 3.86 6.70 -54.49
CA ALA A 291 3.25 6.11 -53.30
C ALA A 291 2.34 4.93 -53.66
N ARG A 292 1.59 5.01 -54.78
CA ARG A 292 0.77 3.92 -55.29
C ARG A 292 1.59 2.73 -55.77
N ARG A 293 2.75 2.90 -56.41
CA ARG A 293 3.64 1.77 -56.77
C ARG A 293 4.33 1.13 -55.57
N LYS A 294 4.60 1.87 -54.49
CA LYS A 294 5.08 1.32 -53.21
C LYS A 294 3.99 0.56 -52.47
N VAL A 295 2.78 1.11 -52.40
CA VAL A 295 1.62 0.47 -51.76
C VAL A 295 1.10 -0.71 -52.59
N GLU A 296 1.15 -0.68 -53.92
CA GLU A 296 0.82 -1.85 -54.77
C GLU A 296 1.89 -2.96 -54.66
N SER A 297 3.17 -2.63 -54.46
CA SER A 297 4.23 -3.62 -54.19
C SER A 297 4.15 -4.22 -52.79
N GLU A 298 3.81 -3.42 -51.78
CA GLU A 298 3.59 -3.86 -50.41
C GLU A 298 2.28 -4.66 -50.29
N LEU A 299 1.23 -4.27 -51.01
CA LEU A 299 -0.03 -5.03 -51.10
C LEU A 299 0.16 -6.38 -51.82
N LYS A 300 1.04 -6.47 -52.83
CA LYS A 300 1.36 -7.73 -53.51
C LYS A 300 2.19 -8.68 -52.64
N MET A 301 3.17 -8.16 -51.87
CA MET A 301 3.89 -8.97 -50.87
C MET A 301 2.97 -9.40 -49.70
N VAL A 302 2.04 -8.56 -49.28
CA VAL A 302 1.05 -8.92 -48.24
C VAL A 302 0.03 -9.93 -48.79
N GLN A 303 -0.35 -9.85 -50.06
CA GLN A 303 -1.20 -10.86 -50.72
C GLN A 303 -0.48 -12.20 -50.94
N GLU A 304 0.81 -12.19 -51.32
CA GLU A 304 1.63 -13.40 -51.40
C GLU A 304 1.90 -14.02 -50.01
N ASN A 305 2.16 -13.20 -48.98
CA ASN A 305 2.28 -13.68 -47.60
C ASN A 305 0.94 -14.19 -47.03
N ILE A 306 -0.20 -13.61 -47.41
CA ILE A 306 -1.53 -14.13 -47.02
C ILE A 306 -1.84 -15.44 -47.75
N GLU A 307 -1.46 -15.60 -49.02
CA GLU A 307 -1.59 -16.87 -49.73
C GLU A 307 -0.64 -17.95 -49.20
N GLU A 308 0.57 -17.59 -48.78
CA GLU A 308 1.54 -18.49 -48.15
C GLU A 308 1.12 -18.90 -46.73
N VAL A 309 0.61 -17.97 -45.92
CA VAL A 309 0.01 -18.24 -44.60
C VAL A 309 -1.30 -19.04 -44.73
N SER A 310 -2.10 -18.81 -45.78
CA SER A 310 -3.30 -19.61 -46.06
C SER A 310 -2.96 -21.02 -46.54
N LYS A 311 -1.86 -21.21 -47.28
CA LYS A 311 -1.30 -22.54 -47.60
C LYS A 311 -0.75 -23.25 -46.37
N GLN A 312 0.02 -22.58 -45.52
CA GLN A 312 0.53 -23.14 -44.27
C GLN A 312 -0.61 -23.47 -43.30
N LYS A 313 -1.66 -22.66 -43.25
CA LYS A 313 -2.88 -22.95 -42.50
C LYS A 313 -3.60 -24.20 -43.04
N ASN A 314 -3.75 -24.34 -44.35
CA ASN A 314 -4.37 -25.52 -44.96
C ASN A 314 -3.51 -26.80 -44.83
N GLU A 315 -2.18 -26.68 -44.84
CA GLU A 315 -1.26 -27.81 -44.58
C GLU A 315 -1.26 -28.21 -43.10
N LEU A 316 -1.37 -27.25 -42.17
CA LEU A 316 -1.50 -27.52 -40.74
C LEU A 316 -2.89 -28.07 -40.38
N GLU A 317 -3.98 -27.58 -40.98
CA GLU A 317 -5.33 -28.15 -40.82
C GLU A 317 -5.45 -29.55 -41.45
N GLY A 318 -4.73 -29.81 -42.55
CA GLY A 318 -4.60 -31.14 -43.15
C GLY A 318 -3.78 -32.11 -42.29
N SER A 319 -2.67 -31.64 -41.70
CA SER A 319 -1.87 -32.42 -40.75
C SER A 319 -2.61 -32.71 -39.45
N LEU A 320 -3.41 -31.76 -38.96
CA LEU A 320 -4.24 -31.92 -37.77
C LEU A 320 -5.34 -32.96 -38.01
N LYS A 321 -6.06 -32.91 -39.14
CA LYS A 321 -7.04 -33.94 -39.51
C LYS A 321 -6.43 -35.34 -39.68
N LYS A 322 -5.19 -35.42 -40.16
CA LYS A 322 -4.46 -36.69 -40.30
C LYS A 322 -4.04 -37.24 -38.93
N LYS A 323 -3.57 -36.38 -38.03
CA LYS A 323 -3.26 -36.72 -36.62
C LYS A 323 -4.51 -37.10 -35.81
N GLU A 324 -5.65 -36.45 -36.06
CA GLU A 324 -6.95 -36.79 -35.48
C GLU A 324 -7.47 -38.15 -35.99
N ALA A 325 -7.29 -38.46 -37.28
CA ALA A 325 -7.60 -39.77 -37.84
C ALA A 325 -6.68 -40.88 -37.31
N ASP A 326 -5.38 -40.60 -37.13
CA ASP A 326 -4.41 -41.54 -36.55
C ASP A 326 -4.71 -41.80 -35.06
N LEU A 327 -5.09 -40.77 -34.30
CA LEU A 327 -5.53 -40.90 -32.90
C LEU A 327 -6.82 -41.70 -32.77
N HIS A 328 -7.79 -41.50 -33.68
CA HIS A 328 -9.00 -42.30 -33.70
C HIS A 328 -8.72 -43.77 -34.07
N SER A 329 -7.82 -44.02 -35.03
CA SER A 329 -7.35 -45.36 -35.41
C SER A 329 -6.61 -46.08 -34.27
N ILE A 330 -5.77 -45.36 -33.51
CA ILE A 330 -5.07 -45.91 -32.34
C ILE A 330 -6.05 -46.16 -31.19
N GLY A 331 -7.07 -45.31 -31.02
CA GLY A 331 -8.16 -45.52 -30.06
C GLY A 331 -8.95 -46.80 -30.34
N VAL A 332 -9.32 -47.04 -31.61
CA VAL A 332 -10.03 -48.27 -32.02
C VAL A 332 -9.14 -49.51 -31.84
N ARG A 333 -7.84 -49.44 -32.16
CA ARG A 333 -6.90 -50.54 -31.90
C ARG A 333 -6.70 -50.82 -30.42
N LEU A 334 -6.71 -49.79 -29.57
CA LEU A 334 -6.61 -49.96 -28.12
C LEU A 334 -7.87 -50.60 -27.55
N GLU A 335 -9.07 -50.29 -28.08
CA GLU A 335 -10.31 -50.96 -27.72
C GLU A 335 -10.36 -52.43 -28.23
N GLU A 336 -9.83 -52.72 -29.41
CA GLU A 336 -9.70 -54.08 -29.94
C GLU A 336 -8.70 -54.93 -29.12
N GLU A 337 -7.57 -54.37 -28.72
CA GLU A 337 -6.58 -55.01 -27.82
C GLU A 337 -7.17 -55.24 -26.42
N GLN A 338 -7.90 -54.26 -25.86
CA GLN A 338 -8.53 -54.39 -24.54
C GLN A 338 -9.65 -55.46 -24.54
N THR A 339 -10.41 -55.57 -25.64
CA THR A 339 -11.41 -56.63 -25.78
C THR A 339 -10.79 -58.01 -26.03
N LEU A 340 -9.60 -58.08 -26.64
CA LEU A 340 -8.81 -59.31 -26.78
C LEU A 340 -8.23 -59.77 -25.43
N VAL A 341 -7.69 -58.84 -24.63
CA VAL A 341 -7.18 -59.10 -23.28
C VAL A 341 -8.29 -59.59 -22.35
N ASN A 342 -9.48 -58.98 -22.41
CA ASN A 342 -10.63 -59.45 -21.63
C ASN A 342 -11.13 -60.85 -22.07
N ARG A 343 -10.97 -61.21 -23.34
CA ARG A 343 -11.29 -62.55 -23.87
C ARG A 343 -10.27 -63.59 -23.43
N MET A 344 -8.98 -63.24 -23.48
CA MET A 344 -7.87 -64.06 -23.00
C MET A 344 -7.95 -64.27 -21.48
N GLN A 345 -8.32 -63.25 -20.70
CA GLN A 345 -8.52 -63.37 -19.25
C GLN A 345 -9.71 -64.28 -18.89
N ARG A 346 -10.79 -64.28 -19.69
CA ARG A 346 -11.89 -65.26 -19.52
C ARG A 346 -11.46 -66.68 -19.89
N GLN A 347 -10.71 -66.86 -20.98
CA GLN A 347 -10.14 -68.17 -21.35
C GLN A 347 -9.14 -68.71 -20.32
N ILE A 348 -8.34 -67.84 -19.69
CA ILE A 348 -7.43 -68.22 -18.61
C ILE A 348 -8.24 -68.63 -17.37
N LYS A 349 -9.36 -67.96 -17.08
CA LYS A 349 -10.22 -68.31 -15.94
C LYS A 349 -10.96 -69.64 -16.16
N ASP A 350 -11.48 -69.86 -17.37
CA ASP A 350 -12.17 -71.11 -17.74
C ASP A 350 -11.19 -72.30 -17.81
N ASN A 351 -9.95 -72.08 -18.29
CA ASN A 351 -8.90 -73.10 -18.24
C ASN A 351 -8.38 -73.33 -16.82
N SER A 352 -8.36 -72.30 -15.96
CA SER A 352 -7.98 -72.45 -14.55
C SER A 352 -9.02 -73.25 -13.76
N THR A 353 -10.31 -73.08 -14.04
CA THR A 353 -11.37 -73.93 -13.44
C THR A 353 -11.32 -75.35 -14.00
N ARG A 354 -10.98 -75.53 -15.29
CA ARG A 354 -10.76 -76.85 -15.90
C ARG A 354 -9.55 -77.58 -15.29
N VAL A 355 -8.49 -76.84 -14.94
CA VAL A 355 -7.31 -77.39 -14.26
C VAL A 355 -7.66 -77.77 -12.82
N GLN A 356 -8.42 -76.96 -12.10
CA GLN A 356 -8.90 -77.33 -10.75
C GLN A 356 -9.83 -78.56 -10.77
N GLU A 357 -10.76 -78.66 -11.73
CA GLU A 357 -11.62 -79.84 -11.87
C GLU A 357 -10.81 -81.12 -12.20
N LEU A 358 -9.78 -81.02 -13.06
CA LEU A 358 -8.89 -82.14 -13.37
C LEU A 358 -7.92 -82.48 -12.23
N GLU A 359 -7.52 -81.49 -11.42
CA GLU A 359 -6.73 -81.69 -10.21
C GLU A 359 -7.55 -82.37 -9.10
N GLU A 360 -8.82 -82.03 -8.95
CA GLU A 360 -9.74 -82.69 -8.00
C GLU A 360 -10.09 -84.12 -8.43
N GLU A 361 -10.24 -84.40 -9.74
CA GLU A 361 -10.39 -85.77 -10.25
C GLU A 361 -9.10 -86.61 -10.08
N LEU A 362 -7.91 -86.01 -10.26
CA LEU A 362 -6.62 -86.67 -10.06
C LEU A 362 -6.34 -86.95 -8.57
N GLU A 363 -6.76 -86.06 -7.66
CA GLU A 363 -6.64 -86.24 -6.22
C GLU A 363 -7.60 -87.35 -5.72
N HIS A 364 -8.81 -87.44 -6.31
CA HIS A 364 -9.76 -88.53 -6.02
C HIS A 364 -9.26 -89.89 -6.56
N GLU A 365 -8.58 -89.93 -7.71
CA GLU A 365 -7.98 -91.14 -8.28
C GLU A 365 -6.73 -91.58 -7.48
N ARG A 366 -5.93 -90.64 -6.96
CA ARG A 366 -4.79 -90.91 -6.05
C ARG A 366 -5.21 -91.49 -4.70
N GLN A 367 -6.36 -91.07 -4.17
CA GLN A 367 -6.91 -91.60 -2.91
C GLN A 367 -7.53 -93.00 -3.02
N LEU A 368 -7.99 -93.39 -4.21
CA LEU A 368 -8.45 -94.76 -4.48
C LEU A 368 -7.29 -95.73 -4.77
N ARG A 369 -6.21 -95.25 -5.40
CA ARG A 369 -5.00 -96.04 -5.69
C ARG A 369 -4.18 -96.39 -4.43
N THR A 370 -4.06 -95.44 -3.51
CA THR A 370 -3.39 -95.65 -2.20
C THR A 370 -4.14 -96.60 -1.25
N LYS A 371 -5.44 -96.83 -1.48
CA LYS A 371 -6.22 -97.86 -0.76
C LYS A 371 -6.12 -99.25 -1.42
N ALA A 372 -5.88 -99.32 -2.73
CA ALA A 372 -5.65 -100.57 -3.46
C ALA A 372 -4.22 -101.12 -3.26
N ASP A 373 -3.21 -100.25 -3.14
CA ASP A 373 -1.82 -100.66 -2.95
C ASP A 373 -1.54 -101.21 -1.54
N ARG A 374 -2.31 -100.79 -0.52
CA ARG A 374 -2.23 -101.36 0.85
C ARG A 374 -2.80 -102.78 0.94
N ALA A 375 -3.78 -103.15 0.10
CA ALA A 375 -4.33 -104.51 0.06
C ALA A 375 -3.47 -105.51 -0.76
N LYS A 376 -2.52 -105.01 -1.56
CA LYS A 376 -1.59 -105.82 -2.37
C LYS A 376 -0.30 -106.17 -1.62
N SER A 377 0.17 -105.27 -0.76
CA SER A 377 1.38 -105.45 0.07
C SER A 377 1.21 -106.56 1.14
N ASP A 378 -0.01 -106.77 1.65
CA ASP A 378 -0.28 -107.77 2.68
C ASP A 378 -0.36 -109.21 2.12
N MET A 379 -0.64 -109.40 0.82
CA MET A 379 -0.63 -110.72 0.16
C MET A 379 0.73 -111.12 -0.43
N GLN A 380 1.68 -110.19 -0.54
CA GLN A 380 3.02 -110.46 -1.06
C GLN A 380 3.99 -110.89 0.05
N ARG A 381 3.73 -110.47 1.30
CA ARG A 381 4.50 -110.84 2.49
C ARG A 381 4.27 -112.28 2.95
N GLU A 382 3.14 -112.91 2.60
CA GLU A 382 2.86 -114.33 2.88
C GLU A 382 3.54 -115.29 1.86
N LEU A 383 4.06 -114.77 0.74
CA LEU A 383 4.69 -115.56 -0.33
C LEU A 383 6.22 -115.67 -0.15
N GLU A 384 6.85 -114.71 0.51
CA GLU A 384 8.31 -114.68 0.76
C GLU A 384 8.70 -115.48 2.02
N GLU A 385 7.81 -115.63 3.01
CA GLU A 385 8.00 -116.51 4.18
C GLU A 385 8.02 -118.03 3.84
N MET A 386 7.65 -118.42 2.62
CA MET A 386 7.71 -119.81 2.14
C MET A 386 8.93 -120.11 1.26
N SER A 387 9.71 -119.10 0.83
CA SER A 387 10.88 -119.29 -0.05
C SER A 387 12.22 -119.35 0.71
N GLU A 388 12.33 -118.75 1.91
CA GLU A 388 13.56 -118.81 2.72
C GLU A 388 13.68 -120.06 3.61
N ARG A 389 12.70 -120.97 3.57
CA ARG A 389 12.76 -122.29 4.21
C ARG A 389 13.38 -123.40 3.33
N LEU A 390 13.89 -123.08 2.13
CA LEU A 390 14.47 -124.09 1.23
C LEU A 390 16.00 -124.01 1.06
N ASP A 391 16.64 -122.87 1.36
CA ASP A 391 18.08 -122.67 1.09
C ASP A 391 18.96 -122.61 2.36
N GLU A 392 18.49 -123.21 3.44
CA GLU A 392 19.37 -123.70 4.50
C GLU A 392 19.81 -125.15 4.18
N GLN A 393 21.13 -125.32 4.05
CA GLN A 393 21.91 -126.56 4.24
C GLN A 393 22.17 -127.51 3.06
N GLY A 394 23.46 -127.70 2.79
CA GLY A 394 24.02 -128.87 2.12
C GLY A 394 25.03 -128.48 1.05
N GLY A 395 26.19 -127.90 1.37
CA GLY A 395 27.30 -128.69 1.89
C GLY A 395 27.75 -129.76 0.88
N ALA A 396 28.82 -129.52 0.12
CA ALA A 396 29.70 -130.59 -0.38
C ALA A 396 30.98 -130.05 -1.04
N THR A 397 31.88 -129.60 -0.17
CA THR A 397 33.28 -129.28 -0.39
C THR A 397 34.08 -130.55 -0.73
N ALA A 398 34.28 -130.89 -2.01
CA ALA A 398 35.26 -131.94 -2.40
C ALA A 398 35.82 -131.87 -3.85
N ALA A 399 35.19 -131.16 -4.80
CA ALA A 399 35.63 -131.15 -6.21
C ALA A 399 36.41 -129.89 -6.65
N GLN A 400 36.67 -128.93 -5.74
CA GLN A 400 37.20 -127.59 -6.05
C GLN A 400 38.75 -127.52 -6.14
N ILE A 401 39.47 -128.59 -5.79
CA ILE A 401 40.95 -128.55 -5.64
C ILE A 401 41.68 -128.74 -6.97
N GLU A 402 41.10 -129.39 -7.99
CA GLU A 402 41.73 -129.55 -9.32
C GLU A 402 41.52 -128.37 -10.27
N LEU A 403 40.54 -127.49 -10.01
CA LEU A 403 40.25 -126.30 -10.81
C LEU A 403 41.18 -125.10 -10.47
N ASN A 404 41.88 -125.17 -9.33
CA ASN A 404 42.76 -124.11 -8.86
C ASN A 404 44.10 -124.01 -9.61
N LYS A 405 44.58 -125.08 -10.26
CA LYS A 405 45.84 -125.05 -11.04
C LYS A 405 45.73 -124.35 -12.41
N ARG A 406 44.52 -124.24 -12.98
CA ARG A 406 44.28 -123.44 -14.20
C ARG A 406 44.05 -121.95 -13.91
N ARG A 407 43.49 -121.62 -12.74
CA ARG A 407 43.29 -120.24 -12.28
C ARG A 407 44.60 -119.49 -11.99
N GLU A 408 45.65 -120.17 -11.56
CA GLU A 408 46.94 -119.52 -11.23
C GLU A 408 47.68 -118.97 -12.47
N ALA A 409 47.51 -119.56 -13.65
CA ALA A 409 48.13 -119.08 -14.89
C ALA A 409 47.38 -117.89 -15.54
N GLU A 410 46.07 -117.77 -15.32
CA GLU A 410 45.27 -116.60 -15.73
C GLU A 410 45.41 -115.44 -14.73
N LEU A 411 45.62 -115.73 -13.44
CA LEU A 411 45.86 -114.75 -12.38
C LEU A 411 47.12 -113.91 -12.59
N SER A 412 48.20 -114.46 -13.17
CA SER A 412 49.42 -113.67 -13.41
C SER A 412 49.27 -112.68 -14.56
N LYS A 413 48.40 -112.96 -15.53
CA LYS A 413 48.14 -112.07 -16.67
C LYS A 413 47.17 -110.94 -16.29
N LEU A 414 46.10 -111.27 -15.56
CA LEU A 414 45.12 -110.31 -15.07
C LEU A 414 45.70 -109.35 -14.01
N ARG A 415 46.69 -109.75 -13.22
CA ARG A 415 47.38 -108.83 -12.29
C ARG A 415 48.15 -107.72 -13.00
N ARG A 416 48.74 -108.00 -14.16
CA ARG A 416 49.49 -107.00 -14.93
C ARG A 416 48.58 -105.98 -15.61
N GLU A 417 47.44 -106.43 -16.14
CA GLU A 417 46.41 -105.55 -16.71
C GLU A 417 45.66 -104.74 -15.63
N LEU A 418 45.52 -105.28 -14.41
CA LEU A 418 44.92 -104.60 -13.27
C LEU A 418 45.81 -103.47 -12.71
N ASP A 419 47.13 -103.66 -12.66
CA ASP A 419 48.06 -102.64 -12.16
C ASP A 419 48.15 -101.42 -13.11
N GLU A 420 48.08 -101.63 -14.43
CA GLU A 420 48.02 -100.53 -15.42
C GLU A 420 46.68 -99.77 -15.36
N ALA A 421 45.56 -100.47 -15.17
CA ALA A 421 44.25 -99.86 -14.98
C ALA A 421 44.17 -99.04 -13.68
N ASN A 422 44.72 -99.55 -12.58
CA ASN A 422 44.73 -98.88 -11.28
C ASN A 422 45.53 -97.57 -11.30
N MET A 423 46.69 -97.53 -11.97
CA MET A 423 47.48 -96.30 -12.13
C MET A 423 46.70 -95.20 -12.89
N THR A 424 45.98 -95.57 -13.96
CA THR A 424 45.15 -94.61 -14.71
C THR A 424 43.92 -94.15 -13.92
N GLN A 425 43.34 -95.04 -13.13
CA GLN A 425 42.17 -94.76 -12.27
C GLN A 425 42.54 -93.88 -11.06
N GLU A 426 43.70 -94.09 -10.43
CA GLU A 426 44.18 -93.23 -9.34
C GLU A 426 44.47 -91.80 -9.83
N SER A 427 45.05 -91.65 -11.02
CA SER A 427 45.29 -90.34 -11.64
C SER A 427 43.98 -89.57 -11.92
N THR A 428 42.94 -90.26 -12.41
CA THR A 428 41.63 -89.64 -12.65
C THR A 428 40.88 -89.35 -11.36
N ILE A 429 40.96 -90.22 -10.35
CA ILE A 429 40.35 -89.98 -9.04
C ILE A 429 41.00 -88.78 -8.33
N ALA A 430 42.32 -88.61 -8.42
CA ALA A 430 43.00 -87.46 -7.85
C ALA A 430 42.59 -86.12 -8.50
N ALA A 431 42.43 -86.10 -9.83
CA ALA A 431 41.94 -84.93 -10.56
C ALA A 431 40.47 -84.60 -10.24
N MET A 432 39.62 -85.62 -10.09
CA MET A 432 38.20 -85.46 -9.74
C MET A 432 38.01 -85.02 -8.28
N ARG A 433 38.83 -85.50 -7.34
CA ARG A 433 38.78 -85.07 -5.94
C ARG A 433 39.14 -83.60 -5.77
N LYS A 434 40.13 -83.10 -6.53
CA LYS A 434 40.51 -81.68 -6.50
C LYS A 434 39.41 -80.78 -7.08
N LYS A 435 38.82 -81.15 -8.23
CA LYS A 435 37.70 -80.41 -8.82
C LYS A 435 36.43 -80.44 -7.97
N ASN A 436 36.10 -81.58 -7.36
CA ASN A 436 34.96 -81.66 -6.45
C ASN A 436 35.21 -80.88 -5.16
N GLY A 437 36.43 -80.83 -4.65
CA GLY A 437 36.77 -80.01 -3.47
C GLY A 437 36.56 -78.52 -3.72
N ASP A 438 37.07 -78.01 -4.86
CA ASP A 438 36.91 -76.60 -5.23
C ASP A 438 35.44 -76.26 -5.55
N ALA A 439 34.70 -77.16 -6.22
CA ALA A 439 33.29 -76.98 -6.51
C ALA A 439 32.38 -77.07 -5.27
N ILE A 440 32.71 -77.93 -4.30
CA ILE A 440 31.95 -78.01 -3.04
C ILE A 440 32.17 -76.76 -2.18
N ALA A 441 33.39 -76.20 -2.16
CA ALA A 441 33.66 -74.95 -1.46
C ALA A 441 32.88 -73.77 -2.08
N GLU A 442 32.88 -73.66 -3.41
CA GLU A 442 32.18 -72.60 -4.13
C GLU A 442 30.65 -72.76 -4.05
N LEU A 443 30.13 -73.99 -4.12
CA LEU A 443 28.71 -74.27 -3.90
C LEU A 443 28.28 -74.01 -2.45
N SER A 444 29.16 -74.22 -1.47
CA SER A 444 28.84 -73.94 -0.06
C SER A 444 28.76 -72.44 0.21
N ASP A 445 29.67 -71.64 -0.36
CA ASP A 445 29.64 -70.18 -0.27
C ASP A 445 28.41 -69.60 -1.00
N GLN A 446 28.07 -70.16 -2.17
CA GLN A 446 26.85 -69.78 -2.90
C GLN A 446 25.57 -70.20 -2.18
N LEU A 447 25.58 -71.31 -1.43
CA LEU A 447 24.42 -71.78 -0.67
C LEU A 447 24.20 -70.92 0.59
N GLU A 448 25.26 -70.48 1.27
CA GLU A 448 25.17 -69.48 2.35
C GLU A 448 24.66 -68.13 1.83
N GLU A 449 25.10 -67.71 0.65
CA GLU A 449 24.65 -66.46 0.04
C GLU A 449 23.20 -66.57 -0.46
N LEU A 450 22.79 -67.71 -1.01
CA LEU A 450 21.39 -68.00 -1.36
C LEU A 450 20.48 -68.12 -0.14
N GLN A 451 20.96 -68.65 0.99
CA GLN A 451 20.21 -68.63 2.25
C GLN A 451 20.06 -67.21 2.80
N LYS A 452 21.08 -66.34 2.67
CA LYS A 452 20.97 -64.91 2.97
C LYS A 452 20.01 -64.20 2.00
N MET A 453 20.05 -64.51 0.71
CA MET A 453 19.16 -63.93 -0.29
C MET A 453 17.72 -64.42 -0.13
N LYS A 454 17.50 -65.68 0.25
CA LYS A 454 16.17 -66.23 0.57
C LYS A 454 15.59 -65.58 1.82
N THR A 455 16.37 -65.47 2.91
CA THR A 455 15.92 -64.77 4.12
C THR A 455 15.70 -63.28 3.90
N LYS A 456 16.48 -62.66 3.00
CA LYS A 456 16.26 -61.29 2.54
C LYS A 456 15.01 -61.16 1.66
N ALA A 457 14.77 -62.07 0.73
CA ALA A 457 13.58 -62.10 -0.12
C ALA A 457 12.30 -62.44 0.66
N GLU A 458 12.37 -63.29 1.69
CA GLU A 458 11.25 -63.55 2.60
C GLU A 458 10.96 -62.34 3.50
N LYS A 459 12.00 -61.63 3.95
CA LYS A 459 11.86 -60.32 4.62
C LYS A 459 11.31 -59.24 3.69
N GLU A 460 11.75 -59.20 2.43
CA GLU A 460 11.25 -58.27 1.42
C GLU A 460 9.82 -58.61 0.99
N ARG A 461 9.45 -59.89 0.91
CA ARG A 461 8.07 -60.31 0.66
C ARG A 461 7.15 -59.97 1.84
N GLN A 462 7.59 -60.20 3.09
CA GLN A 462 6.85 -59.75 4.27
C GLN A 462 6.83 -58.22 4.39
N SER A 463 7.90 -57.54 3.99
CA SER A 463 7.96 -56.08 3.90
C SER A 463 7.02 -55.55 2.83
N LEU A 464 6.93 -56.19 1.66
CA LEU A 464 6.02 -55.80 0.58
C LEU A 464 4.58 -56.13 0.94
N GLN A 465 4.33 -57.24 1.63
CA GLN A 465 3.01 -57.58 2.14
C GLN A 465 2.58 -56.61 3.25
N ARG A 466 3.48 -56.25 4.17
CA ARG A 466 3.26 -55.17 5.13
C ARG A 466 3.12 -53.81 4.46
N GLN A 467 3.90 -53.49 3.43
CA GLN A 467 3.75 -52.26 2.66
C GLN A 467 2.43 -52.24 1.90
N LEU A 468 1.90 -53.39 1.47
CA LEU A 468 0.61 -53.48 0.80
C LEU A 468 -0.54 -53.35 1.80
N GLU A 469 -0.41 -53.94 2.99
CA GLU A 469 -1.32 -53.71 4.13
C GLU A 469 -1.22 -52.28 4.68
N ASP A 470 -0.02 -51.69 4.74
CA ASP A 470 0.24 -50.31 5.12
C ASP A 470 -0.24 -49.36 4.04
N VAL A 471 -0.09 -49.67 2.75
CA VAL A 471 -0.63 -48.84 1.65
C VAL A 471 -2.14 -48.95 1.60
N ASN A 472 -2.74 -50.10 1.89
CA ASN A 472 -4.20 -50.21 2.04
C ASN A 472 -4.69 -49.51 3.30
N SER A 473 -3.97 -49.62 4.42
CA SER A 473 -4.28 -48.90 5.64
C SER A 473 -4.04 -47.40 5.49
N MET A 474 -3.05 -46.98 4.70
CA MET A 474 -2.78 -45.61 4.31
C MET A 474 -3.82 -45.14 3.30
N LEU A 475 -4.33 -45.98 2.41
CA LEU A 475 -5.42 -45.63 1.50
C LEU A 475 -6.70 -45.43 2.28
N ASP A 476 -7.02 -46.29 3.25
CA ASP A 476 -8.17 -46.13 4.14
C ASP A 476 -7.98 -44.95 5.10
N ALA A 477 -6.75 -44.75 5.61
CA ALA A 477 -6.40 -43.58 6.39
C ALA A 477 -6.42 -42.32 5.55
N GLU A 478 -6.11 -42.37 4.25
CA GLU A 478 -6.12 -41.24 3.33
C GLU A 478 -7.52 -40.95 2.83
N VAL A 479 -8.38 -41.95 2.70
CA VAL A 479 -9.82 -41.76 2.47
C VAL A 479 -10.48 -41.16 3.71
N LYS A 480 -10.10 -41.59 4.92
CA LYS A 480 -10.54 -40.94 6.18
C LYS A 480 -9.95 -39.55 6.35
N SER A 481 -8.66 -39.37 6.08
CA SER A 481 -7.93 -38.10 6.09
C SER A 481 -8.54 -37.17 5.06
N LYS A 482 -8.92 -37.64 3.87
CA LYS A 482 -9.63 -36.86 2.87
C LYS A 482 -11.04 -36.48 3.34
N ALA A 483 -11.78 -37.38 3.98
CA ALA A 483 -13.08 -37.05 4.56
C ALA A 483 -12.96 -36.05 5.74
N ASP A 484 -11.91 -36.18 6.56
CA ASP A 484 -11.60 -35.27 7.65
C ASP A 484 -11.02 -33.95 7.13
N GLN A 485 -10.27 -33.96 6.02
CA GLN A 485 -9.80 -32.78 5.29
C GLN A 485 -10.95 -32.10 4.56
N GLU A 486 -11.97 -32.81 4.08
CA GLU A 486 -13.19 -32.20 3.53
C GLU A 486 -14.05 -31.60 4.64
N ARG A 487 -14.12 -32.23 5.81
CA ARG A 487 -14.72 -31.61 7.00
C ARG A 487 -13.91 -30.42 7.50
N MET A 488 -12.59 -30.53 7.51
CA MET A 488 -11.68 -29.47 7.92
C MET A 488 -11.68 -28.34 6.89
N ALA A 489 -11.81 -28.63 5.60
CA ALA A 489 -11.97 -27.64 4.54
C ALA A 489 -13.30 -26.90 4.71
N LYS A 490 -14.40 -27.59 5.02
CA LYS A 490 -15.67 -26.94 5.39
C LYS A 490 -15.57 -26.14 6.69
N LEU A 491 -14.84 -26.64 7.70
CA LEU A 491 -14.59 -25.91 8.94
C LEU A 491 -13.70 -24.69 8.69
N LEU A 492 -12.72 -24.80 7.80
CA LEU A 492 -11.82 -23.73 7.37
C LEU A 492 -12.57 -22.74 6.48
N GLU A 493 -13.53 -23.16 5.66
CA GLU A 493 -14.44 -22.27 4.92
C GLU A 493 -15.33 -21.49 5.89
N VAL A 494 -15.85 -22.13 6.93
CA VAL A 494 -16.59 -21.46 8.01
C VAL A 494 -15.67 -20.54 8.82
N GLN A 495 -14.44 -20.96 9.15
CA GLN A 495 -13.46 -20.11 9.82
C GLN A 495 -12.98 -18.98 8.93
N VAL A 496 -12.87 -19.17 7.62
CA VAL A 496 -12.56 -18.12 6.66
C VAL A 496 -13.74 -17.16 6.60
N ALA A 497 -14.99 -17.63 6.58
CA ALA A 497 -16.16 -16.76 6.66
C ALA A 497 -16.24 -15.99 8.00
N GLU A 498 -15.89 -16.62 9.12
CA GLU A 498 -15.80 -15.98 10.44
C GLU A 498 -14.62 -15.00 10.52
N LEU A 499 -13.47 -15.35 9.94
CA LEU A 499 -12.30 -14.47 9.85
C LEU A 499 -12.55 -13.32 8.90
N GLN A 500 -13.34 -13.52 7.85
CA GLN A 500 -13.75 -12.49 6.91
C GLN A 500 -14.78 -11.57 7.55
N SER A 501 -15.74 -12.11 8.31
CA SER A 501 -16.63 -11.32 9.17
C SER A 501 -15.86 -10.57 10.27
N LYS A 502 -14.81 -11.17 10.86
CA LYS A 502 -13.92 -10.50 11.81
C LYS A 502 -13.03 -9.47 11.14
N CYS A 503 -12.59 -9.68 9.91
CA CYS A 503 -11.84 -8.71 9.12
C CYS A 503 -12.75 -7.55 8.70
N ASP A 504 -14.02 -7.80 8.38
CA ASP A 504 -15.01 -6.76 8.11
C ASP A 504 -15.34 -5.98 9.38
N GLU A 505 -15.45 -6.66 10.53
CA GLU A 505 -15.61 -6.01 11.84
C GLU A 505 -14.36 -5.24 12.27
N GLN A 506 -13.16 -5.78 12.02
CA GLN A 506 -11.90 -5.07 12.21
C GLN A 506 -11.75 -3.91 11.24
N ALA A 507 -12.23 -4.02 10.00
CA ALA A 507 -12.24 -2.93 9.03
C ALA A 507 -13.23 -1.84 9.45
N ARG A 508 -14.37 -2.20 10.03
CA ARG A 508 -15.29 -1.25 10.70
C ARG A 508 -14.63 -0.59 11.89
N GLN A 509 -13.99 -1.35 12.78
CA GLN A 509 -13.26 -0.80 13.93
C GLN A 509 -12.10 0.09 13.49
N VAL A 510 -11.37 -0.28 12.44
CA VAL A 510 -10.33 0.56 11.84
C VAL A 510 -10.94 1.82 11.23
N SER A 511 -12.10 1.74 10.58
CA SER A 511 -12.83 2.92 10.11
C SER A 511 -13.32 3.81 11.25
N GLU A 512 -13.77 3.22 12.36
CA GLU A 512 -14.15 3.94 13.59
C GLU A 512 -12.93 4.57 14.26
N PHE A 513 -11.78 3.87 14.31
CA PHE A 513 -10.51 4.41 14.79
C PHE A 513 -9.93 5.47 13.88
N ILE A 514 -10.12 5.37 12.56
CA ILE A 514 -9.76 6.43 11.61
C ILE A 514 -10.67 7.64 11.86
N GLY A 515 -11.97 7.44 12.06
CA GLY A 515 -12.90 8.50 12.44
C GLY A 515 -12.60 9.12 13.81
N LEU A 516 -12.14 8.32 14.77
CA LEU A 516 -11.67 8.78 16.08
C LEU A 516 -10.35 9.53 15.95
N LYS A 517 -9.42 9.04 15.12
CA LYS A 517 -8.15 9.70 14.83
C LYS A 517 -8.37 11.03 14.12
N VAL A 518 -9.32 11.13 13.18
CA VAL A 518 -9.67 12.39 12.53
C VAL A 518 -10.30 13.35 13.54
N ARG A 519 -11.18 12.88 14.43
CA ARG A 519 -11.72 13.71 15.51
C ARG A 519 -10.64 14.18 16.47
N LEU A 520 -9.79 13.28 16.96
CA LEU A 520 -8.66 13.61 17.82
C LEU A 520 -7.65 14.51 17.11
N ASN A 521 -7.45 14.38 15.80
CA ASN A 521 -6.57 15.26 15.04
C ASN A 521 -7.18 16.65 14.86
N ASN A 522 -8.50 16.74 14.69
CA ASN A 522 -9.21 18.01 14.67
C ASN A 522 -9.21 18.67 16.06
N GLU A 523 -9.47 17.91 17.13
CA GLU A 523 -9.35 18.38 18.51
C GLU A 523 -7.91 18.80 18.83
N ASN A 524 -6.90 18.07 18.33
CA ASN A 524 -5.50 18.43 18.52
C ASN A 524 -5.13 19.67 17.69
N SER A 525 -5.69 19.84 16.49
CA SER A 525 -5.52 21.10 15.72
C SER A 525 -6.23 22.28 16.38
N ASP A 526 -7.40 22.06 16.98
CA ASP A 526 -8.13 23.10 17.73
C ASP A 526 -7.40 23.44 19.03
N LEU A 527 -6.85 22.45 19.74
CA LEU A 527 -5.99 22.65 20.90
C LEU A 527 -4.68 23.32 20.52
N THR A 528 -4.08 22.96 19.38
CA THR A 528 -2.88 23.64 18.86
C THR A 528 -3.22 25.09 18.53
N ARG A 529 -4.36 25.36 17.90
CA ARG A 529 -4.83 26.73 17.63
C ARG A 529 -5.11 27.51 18.92
N GLN A 530 -5.68 26.86 19.94
CA GLN A 530 -5.88 27.46 21.26
C GLN A 530 -4.55 27.73 21.96
N VAL A 531 -3.56 26.84 21.82
CA VAL A 531 -2.20 27.07 22.33
C VAL A 531 -1.55 28.23 21.59
N GLU A 532 -1.66 28.31 20.27
CA GLU A 532 -1.15 29.44 19.47
C GLU A 532 -1.88 30.76 19.83
N GLU A 533 -3.20 30.75 20.04
CA GLU A 533 -3.98 31.89 20.51
C GLU A 533 -3.56 32.28 21.94
N LEU A 534 -3.33 31.32 22.83
CA LEU A 534 -2.86 31.55 24.20
C LEU A 534 -1.41 32.05 24.21
N GLU A 535 -0.53 31.55 23.36
CA GLU A 535 0.86 32.02 23.19
C GLU A 535 0.89 33.43 22.57
N ALA A 536 -0.01 33.73 21.63
CA ALA A 536 -0.22 35.07 21.09
C ALA A 536 -0.75 36.02 22.18
N GLN A 537 -1.66 35.56 23.04
CA GLN A 537 -2.11 36.31 24.21
C GLN A 537 -1.00 36.46 25.25
N LEU A 538 -0.17 35.45 25.48
CA LEU A 538 0.93 35.49 26.44
C LEU A 538 2.05 36.42 25.96
N THR A 539 2.32 36.46 24.65
CA THR A 539 3.22 37.43 24.03
C THR A 539 2.63 38.84 24.02
N ALA A 540 1.32 39.00 23.82
CA ALA A 540 0.65 40.29 23.97
C ALA A 540 0.68 40.79 25.43
N ILE A 541 0.40 39.91 26.40
CA ILE A 541 0.48 40.19 27.84
C ILE A 541 1.93 40.45 28.27
N SER A 542 2.91 39.76 27.70
CA SER A 542 4.33 40.00 27.96
C SER A 542 4.77 41.37 27.42
N ARG A 543 4.27 41.76 26.23
CA ARG A 543 4.47 43.11 25.67
C ARG A 543 3.82 44.19 26.51
N THR A 544 2.55 44.02 26.93
CA THR A 544 1.87 44.98 27.81
C THR A 544 2.50 45.01 29.20
N LYS A 545 2.96 43.89 29.74
CA LYS A 545 3.76 43.82 30.97
C LYS A 545 5.06 44.61 30.82
N SER A 546 5.81 44.44 29.73
CA SER A 546 7.02 45.24 29.48
C SER A 546 6.71 46.72 29.36
N GLN A 547 5.58 47.07 28.73
CA GLN A 547 5.12 48.45 28.61
C GLN A 547 4.72 49.04 29.97
N TYR A 548 4.01 48.29 30.82
CA TYR A 548 3.67 48.70 32.18
C TYR A 548 4.87 48.75 33.11
N VAL A 549 5.86 47.86 32.93
CA VAL A 549 7.14 47.94 33.66
C VAL A 549 7.90 49.21 33.25
N SER A 550 7.93 49.55 31.96
CA SER A 550 8.50 50.82 31.49
C SER A 550 7.76 52.04 32.05
N GLN A 551 6.42 52.02 32.03
CA GLN A 551 5.60 53.09 32.62
C GLN A 551 5.75 53.17 34.15
N LEU A 552 5.94 52.04 34.83
CA LEU A 552 6.23 52.00 36.27
C LEU A 552 7.62 52.58 36.56
N GLU A 553 8.62 52.29 35.73
CA GLU A 553 9.95 52.89 35.86
C GLU A 553 9.93 54.39 35.57
N GLU A 554 9.19 54.85 34.55
CA GLU A 554 8.97 56.26 34.28
C GLU A 554 8.22 56.96 35.42
N ALA A 555 7.16 56.36 35.95
CA ALA A 555 6.43 56.89 37.10
C ALA A 555 7.28 56.91 38.38
N LYS A 556 8.17 55.92 38.57
CA LYS A 556 9.14 55.92 39.67
C LYS A 556 10.21 57.00 39.49
N ARG A 557 10.68 57.24 38.26
CA ARG A 557 11.59 58.36 37.96
C ARG A 557 10.90 59.69 38.21
N ALA A 558 9.69 59.89 37.68
CA ALA A 558 8.88 61.08 37.92
C ALA A 558 8.59 61.31 39.41
N ALA A 559 8.26 60.26 40.18
CA ALA A 559 8.04 60.38 41.62
C ALA A 559 9.34 60.67 42.40
N ASN A 560 10.49 60.14 41.96
CA ASN A 560 11.79 60.47 42.55
C ASN A 560 12.22 61.91 42.22
N ASP A 561 11.94 62.37 41.00
CA ASP A 561 12.19 63.74 40.57
C ASP A 561 11.25 64.71 41.31
N GLU A 562 9.96 64.38 41.47
CA GLU A 562 9.02 65.15 42.28
C GLU A 562 9.40 65.14 43.77
N THR A 563 9.95 64.04 44.29
CA THR A 563 10.44 63.98 45.68
C THR A 563 11.69 64.84 45.86
N ARG A 564 12.59 64.88 44.87
CA ARG A 564 13.74 65.80 44.84
C ARG A 564 13.29 67.25 44.72
N GLU A 565 12.34 67.55 43.83
CA GLU A 565 11.77 68.89 43.69
C GLU A 565 11.02 69.31 44.95
N ARG A 566 10.24 68.43 45.59
CA ARG A 566 9.62 68.70 46.91
C ARG A 566 10.65 68.95 48.00
N GLN A 567 11.76 68.20 48.04
CA GLN A 567 12.82 68.45 49.01
C GLN A 567 13.50 69.79 48.76
N THR A 568 13.70 70.17 47.49
CA THR A 568 14.27 71.45 47.08
C THR A 568 13.29 72.60 47.40
N LEU A 569 12.00 72.43 47.10
CA LEU A 569 10.92 73.38 47.39
C LEU A 569 10.65 73.52 48.89
N ASN A 570 10.77 72.45 49.67
CA ASN A 570 10.67 72.50 51.13
C ASN A 570 11.89 73.19 51.74
N ALA A 571 13.10 73.01 51.17
CA ALA A 571 14.27 73.77 51.56
C ALA A 571 14.11 75.27 51.25
N THR A 572 13.60 75.63 50.07
CA THR A 572 13.30 77.04 49.74
C THR A 572 12.14 77.60 50.55
N ALA A 573 11.10 76.82 50.83
CA ALA A 573 9.98 77.23 51.67
C ALA A 573 10.40 77.42 53.14
N LYS A 574 11.31 76.60 53.67
CA LYS A 574 11.90 76.83 55.00
C LYS A 574 12.79 78.07 55.04
N ASN A 575 13.56 78.34 53.99
CA ASN A 575 14.35 79.56 53.89
C ASN A 575 13.45 80.80 53.78
N LEU A 576 12.40 80.76 52.95
CA LEU A 576 11.41 81.82 52.84
C LEU A 576 10.57 81.98 54.10
N GLN A 577 10.26 80.89 54.83
CA GLN A 577 9.61 80.97 56.13
C GLN A 577 10.53 81.63 57.17
N HIS A 578 11.84 81.34 57.12
CA HIS A 578 12.81 82.02 57.99
C HIS A 578 12.97 83.50 57.64
N GLU A 579 12.95 83.86 56.36
CA GLU A 579 12.90 85.26 55.91
C GLU A 579 11.57 85.94 56.29
N VAL A 580 10.44 85.23 56.23
CA VAL A 580 9.13 85.72 56.67
C VAL A 580 9.08 85.89 58.19
N ASP A 581 9.68 85.00 58.98
CA ASP A 581 9.76 85.15 60.44
C ASP A 581 10.69 86.32 60.82
N GLN A 582 11.82 86.51 60.12
CA GLN A 582 12.68 87.70 60.27
C GLN A 582 11.98 89.00 59.84
N LEU A 583 11.17 88.96 58.78
CA LEU A 583 10.36 90.10 58.35
C LEU A 583 9.19 90.35 59.30
N HIS A 584 8.62 89.34 59.96
CA HIS A 584 7.60 89.52 61.00
C HIS A 584 8.19 90.15 62.27
N GLU A 585 9.38 89.75 62.72
CA GLU A 585 10.09 90.45 63.81
C GLU A 585 10.39 91.92 63.44
N SER A 586 10.80 92.18 62.20
CA SER A 586 10.98 93.54 61.70
C SER A 586 9.66 94.33 61.57
N ILE A 587 8.55 93.66 61.22
CA ILE A 587 7.22 94.29 61.13
C ILE A 587 6.64 94.56 62.52
N ASP A 588 6.87 93.72 63.54
CA ASP A 588 6.41 93.98 64.90
C ASP A 588 7.18 95.14 65.57
N GLU A 589 8.48 95.30 65.26
CA GLU A 589 9.25 96.50 65.63
C GLU A 589 8.74 97.76 64.89
N GLU A 590 8.40 97.66 63.60
CA GLU A 590 7.84 98.76 62.80
C GLU A 590 6.36 99.08 63.14
N VAL A 591 5.56 98.12 63.61
CA VAL A 591 4.16 98.35 64.04
C VAL A 591 4.12 99.08 65.39
N SER A 592 5.11 98.84 66.27
CA SER A 592 5.32 99.63 67.48
C SER A 592 5.73 101.08 67.15
N SER A 593 6.61 101.28 66.15
CA SER A 593 7.02 102.62 65.66
C SER A 593 5.85 103.37 64.97
N LYS A 594 5.04 102.65 64.19
CA LYS A 594 3.90 103.17 63.41
C LYS A 594 2.70 103.58 64.27
N ALA A 595 2.45 102.92 65.41
CA ALA A 595 1.39 103.32 66.33
C ALA A 595 1.66 104.70 66.99
N GLU A 596 2.94 105.03 67.23
CA GLU A 596 3.37 106.33 67.77
C GLU A 596 3.29 107.45 66.70
N ILE A 597 3.58 107.12 65.42
CA ILE A 597 3.52 108.07 64.30
C ILE A 597 2.08 108.32 63.80
N LEU A 598 1.20 107.32 63.80
CA LEU A 598 -0.20 107.47 63.36
C LEU A 598 -1.01 108.42 64.25
N ARG A 599 -0.64 108.54 65.53
CA ARG A 599 -1.24 109.52 66.45
C ARG A 599 -0.83 110.96 66.13
N GLN A 600 0.33 111.16 65.50
CA GLN A 600 0.81 112.46 65.02
C GLN A 600 0.28 112.80 63.61
N LEU A 601 0.13 111.79 62.73
CA LEU A 601 -0.34 111.95 61.34
C LEU A 601 -1.81 112.37 61.22
N SER A 602 -2.67 111.92 62.13
CA SER A 602 -4.08 112.34 62.15
C SER A 602 -4.26 113.84 62.43
N ARG A 603 -3.26 114.52 63.01
CA ARG A 603 -3.28 115.98 63.20
C ARG A 603 -2.76 116.74 61.97
N ALA A 604 -1.90 116.12 61.16
CA ALA A 604 -1.33 116.74 59.97
C ALA A 604 -2.23 116.65 58.73
N ASN A 605 -3.02 115.59 58.53
CA ASN A 605 -3.83 115.48 57.28
C ASN A 605 -5.14 116.28 57.26
N ALA A 606 -5.48 116.96 58.36
CA ALA A 606 -6.35 118.13 58.29
C ALA A 606 -5.73 119.26 57.42
N GLU A 607 -4.41 119.23 57.16
CA GLU A 607 -3.68 120.17 56.31
C GLU A 607 -3.69 119.76 54.81
N ILE A 608 -4.11 118.54 54.45
CA ILE A 608 -4.21 118.06 53.03
C ILE A 608 -5.66 118.02 52.52
N GLN A 609 -6.57 118.76 53.16
CA GLN A 609 -7.73 119.31 52.43
C GLN A 609 -7.33 120.35 51.36
N GLN A 610 -6.06 120.79 51.32
CA GLN A 610 -5.65 121.92 50.47
C GLN A 610 -4.98 121.56 49.13
N TRP A 611 -4.73 120.28 48.86
CA TRP A 611 -4.24 119.76 47.58
C TRP A 611 -5.14 118.63 47.06
N LYS A 612 -6.45 118.85 46.99
CA LYS A 612 -6.98 119.67 45.89
C LYS A 612 -6.33 119.24 44.59
N ALA A 613 -7.21 118.87 43.68
CA ALA A 613 -7.14 119.44 42.34
C ALA A 613 -5.76 119.31 41.73
N LYS A 614 -5.42 118.08 41.40
CA LYS A 614 -4.59 117.77 40.25
C LYS A 614 -4.75 116.29 39.99
N PHE A 615 -5.53 116.00 38.96
CA PHE A 615 -5.48 114.78 38.18
C PHE A 615 -6.26 113.59 38.76
N GLU A 616 -7.51 113.28 38.36
CA GLU A 616 -8.08 113.40 37.01
C GLU A 616 -7.15 112.89 35.89
N GLY A 617 -7.64 112.00 35.04
CA GLY A 617 -6.88 111.45 33.92
C GLY A 617 -6.67 109.95 34.13
N GLU A 618 -7.71 109.13 33.95
CA GLU A 618 -8.01 108.51 32.64
C GLU A 618 -6.92 107.50 32.21
N GLY A 619 -7.23 106.32 31.70
CA GLY A 619 -8.52 105.81 31.26
C GLY A 619 -8.37 104.40 30.66
N LEU A 620 -9.47 103.66 30.73
CA LEU A 620 -10.19 102.97 29.65
C LEU A 620 -9.43 102.50 28.37
N VAL A 621 -9.57 101.20 28.03
CA VAL A 621 -10.40 100.63 26.93
C VAL A 621 -9.80 99.31 26.42
N GLY A 622 -10.66 98.31 26.17
CA GLY A 622 -10.43 97.28 25.13
C GLY A 622 -11.25 96.01 25.35
N ALA A 623 -12.49 95.95 24.86
CA ALA A 623 -13.53 95.00 25.27
C ALA A 623 -13.99 93.99 24.20
N ASP A 624 -13.22 93.72 23.13
CA ASP A 624 -13.63 92.79 22.07
C ASP A 624 -12.80 91.49 21.95
N GLU A 625 -11.78 91.27 22.81
CA GLU A 625 -10.99 90.02 22.89
C GLU A 625 -11.43 89.07 24.03
N VAL A 626 -12.37 89.50 24.88
CA VAL A 626 -12.77 88.81 26.13
C VAL A 626 -13.86 87.75 25.90
N GLU A 627 -14.68 87.86 24.86
CA GLU A 627 -15.79 86.92 24.62
C GLU A 627 -15.35 85.58 24.00
N ASP A 628 -14.25 85.54 23.23
CA ASP A 628 -13.69 84.29 22.67
C ASP A 628 -12.90 83.46 23.70
N VAL A 629 -12.29 84.12 24.70
CA VAL A 629 -11.60 83.46 25.82
C VAL A 629 -12.60 82.78 26.78
N LYS A 630 -13.79 83.36 26.94
CA LYS A 630 -14.85 82.83 27.82
C LYS A 630 -15.42 81.50 27.32
N ARG A 631 -15.61 81.32 26.01
CA ARG A 631 -16.04 80.03 25.41
C ARG A 631 -14.98 78.93 25.54
N LYS A 632 -13.69 79.26 25.38
CA LYS A 632 -12.58 78.29 25.54
C LYS A 632 -12.37 77.85 26.99
N GLN A 633 -12.54 78.75 27.97
CA GLN A 633 -12.44 78.39 29.38
C GLN A 633 -13.61 77.51 29.86
N GLN A 634 -14.81 77.72 29.31
CA GLN A 634 -15.99 76.94 29.70
C GLN A 634 -15.94 75.49 29.17
N ALA A 635 -15.38 75.28 27.96
CA ALA A 635 -15.09 73.95 27.44
C ALA A 635 -14.00 73.20 28.25
N ARG A 636 -12.97 73.93 28.71
CA ARG A 636 -11.88 73.36 29.53
C ARG A 636 -12.36 72.91 30.91
N ILE A 637 -13.32 73.61 31.50
CA ILE A 637 -13.92 73.25 32.80
C ILE A 637 -14.76 71.97 32.67
N LEU A 638 -15.54 71.83 31.60
CA LEU A 638 -16.30 70.61 31.31
C LEU A 638 -15.38 69.40 31.06
N GLU A 639 -14.30 69.54 30.29
CA GLU A 639 -13.29 68.48 30.12
C GLU A 639 -12.64 68.07 31.45
N LEU A 640 -12.32 69.02 32.33
CA LEU A 640 -11.73 68.74 33.63
C LEU A 640 -12.71 68.05 34.60
N GLN A 641 -14.01 68.33 34.48
CA GLN A 641 -15.05 67.64 35.24
C GLN A 641 -15.29 66.22 34.71
N GLU A 642 -15.34 66.02 33.40
CA GLU A 642 -15.46 64.67 32.81
C GLU A 642 -14.25 63.78 33.14
N THR A 643 -13.04 64.34 33.15
CA THR A 643 -11.84 63.59 33.56
C THR A 643 -11.83 63.26 35.05
N LEU A 644 -12.31 64.17 35.90
CA LEU A 644 -12.47 63.92 37.34
C LEU A 644 -13.49 62.79 37.59
N ASP A 645 -14.65 62.82 36.93
CA ASP A 645 -15.67 61.79 37.07
C ASP A 645 -15.19 60.43 36.52
N ALA A 646 -14.44 60.43 35.42
CA ALA A 646 -13.82 59.22 34.88
C ALA A 646 -12.77 58.62 35.84
N THR A 647 -11.96 59.45 36.51
CA THR A 647 -10.98 58.95 37.49
C THR A 647 -11.65 58.43 38.76
N ASN A 648 -12.70 59.09 39.24
CA ASN A 648 -13.50 58.60 40.38
C ASN A 648 -14.21 57.28 40.08
N ALA A 649 -14.78 57.13 38.88
CA ALA A 649 -15.34 55.86 38.43
C ALA A 649 -14.28 54.74 38.39
N LYS A 650 -13.04 55.08 38.00
CA LYS A 650 -11.91 54.14 37.98
C LYS A 650 -11.45 53.73 39.38
N ILE A 651 -11.41 54.67 40.33
CA ILE A 651 -11.11 54.39 41.74
C ILE A 651 -12.19 53.46 42.33
N ALA A 652 -13.47 53.77 42.11
CA ALA A 652 -14.57 52.92 42.58
C ALA A 652 -14.55 51.51 41.96
N ALA A 653 -14.11 51.39 40.70
CA ALA A 653 -13.91 50.09 40.05
C ALA A 653 -12.73 49.31 40.65
N LEU A 654 -11.63 50.00 40.96
CA LEU A 654 -10.46 49.39 41.59
C LEU A 654 -10.74 48.93 43.03
N ASP A 655 -11.51 49.69 43.80
CA ASP A 655 -11.92 49.28 45.16
C ASP A 655 -12.85 48.05 45.13
N LYS A 656 -13.74 47.95 44.13
CA LYS A 656 -14.53 46.74 43.89
C LYS A 656 -13.69 45.55 43.45
N ALA A 657 -12.64 45.77 42.66
CA ALA A 657 -11.72 44.69 42.25
C ALA A 657 -10.88 44.20 43.44
N LYS A 658 -10.40 45.13 44.27
CA LYS A 658 -9.66 44.83 45.50
C LYS A 658 -10.51 44.05 46.49
N SER A 659 -11.78 44.42 46.70
CA SER A 659 -12.66 43.66 47.60
C SER A 659 -12.94 42.25 47.10
N ARG A 660 -13.14 42.07 45.79
CA ARG A 660 -13.29 40.74 45.17
C ARG A 660 -12.05 39.86 45.36
N LEU A 661 -10.86 40.39 45.05
CA LEU A 661 -9.61 39.65 45.22
C LEU A 661 -9.35 39.29 46.70
N SER A 662 -9.76 40.15 47.63
CA SER A 662 -9.65 39.85 49.06
C SER A 662 -10.57 38.69 49.47
N VAL A 663 -11.80 38.64 48.95
CA VAL A 663 -12.73 37.53 49.17
C VAL A 663 -12.19 36.22 48.55
N GLU A 664 -11.66 36.28 47.32
CA GLU A 664 -11.08 35.10 46.66
C GLU A 664 -9.87 34.53 47.44
N ILE A 665 -9.05 35.40 48.04
CA ILE A 665 -7.93 34.98 48.89
C ILE A 665 -8.43 34.31 50.17
N GLU A 666 -9.45 34.88 50.83
CA GLU A 666 -10.05 34.30 52.03
C GLU A 666 -10.73 32.95 51.74
N GLU A 667 -11.38 32.82 50.58
CA GLU A 667 -11.95 31.55 50.11
C GLU A 667 -10.87 30.49 49.83
N ALA A 668 -9.80 30.84 49.13
CA ALA A 668 -8.69 29.93 48.85
C ALA A 668 -7.93 29.50 50.12
N GLN A 669 -7.79 30.39 51.09
CA GLN A 669 -7.21 30.07 52.40
C GLN A 669 -8.10 29.09 53.17
N SER A 670 -9.41 29.35 53.23
CA SER A 670 -10.40 28.46 53.84
C SER A 670 -10.41 27.07 53.19
N GLU A 671 -10.32 27.00 51.87
CA GLU A 671 -10.27 25.74 51.13
C GLU A 671 -8.97 24.95 51.41
N THR A 672 -7.83 25.65 51.51
CA THR A 672 -6.54 25.04 51.87
C THR A 672 -6.57 24.47 53.31
N GLU A 673 -7.13 25.21 54.27
CA GLU A 673 -7.30 24.75 55.64
C GLU A 673 -8.24 23.54 55.73
N ARG A 674 -9.32 23.54 54.94
CA ARG A 674 -10.24 22.42 54.82
C ARG A 674 -9.54 21.17 54.26
N HIS A 675 -8.78 21.29 53.17
CA HIS A 675 -8.03 20.18 52.59
C HIS A 675 -6.96 19.64 53.54
N THR A 676 -6.23 20.53 54.22
CA THR A 676 -5.22 20.16 55.22
C THR A 676 -5.85 19.36 56.37
N THR A 677 -7.03 19.78 56.82
CA THR A 677 -7.79 19.07 57.86
C THR A 677 -8.25 17.69 57.38
N VAL A 678 -8.72 17.57 56.13
CA VAL A 678 -9.13 16.29 55.54
C VAL A 678 -7.92 15.35 55.40
N ILE A 679 -6.78 15.83 54.93
CA ILE A 679 -5.54 15.02 54.83
C ILE A 679 -5.13 14.50 56.21
N ALA A 680 -5.09 15.37 57.23
CA ALA A 680 -4.76 14.97 58.60
C ALA A 680 -5.75 13.95 59.18
N GLN A 681 -7.04 14.02 58.82
CA GLN A 681 -8.03 13.01 59.20
C GLN A 681 -7.82 11.68 58.48
N MET A 682 -7.48 11.71 57.19
CA MET A 682 -7.23 10.51 56.39
C MET A 682 -5.95 9.80 56.83
N GLU A 683 -4.88 10.53 57.14
CA GLU A 683 -3.65 9.97 57.72
C GLU A 683 -3.90 9.31 59.08
N LYS A 684 -4.71 9.94 59.94
CA LYS A 684 -5.10 9.33 61.22
C LYS A 684 -5.90 8.04 61.02
N LYS A 685 -6.82 8.01 60.06
CA LYS A 685 -7.58 6.80 59.71
C LYS A 685 -6.67 5.71 59.14
N GLN A 686 -5.76 6.05 58.24
CA GLN A 686 -4.76 5.13 57.69
C GLN A 686 -3.93 4.51 58.81
N LYS A 687 -3.33 5.33 59.68
CA LYS A 687 -2.55 4.84 60.83
C LYS A 687 -3.35 3.97 61.79
N MET A 688 -4.66 4.22 61.95
CA MET A 688 -5.52 3.34 62.75
C MET A 688 -5.76 1.99 62.06
N PHE A 689 -6.02 1.99 60.76
CA PHE A 689 -6.16 0.74 60.01
C PHE A 689 -4.86 -0.05 59.99
N ASP A 690 -3.72 0.61 59.80
CA ASP A 690 -2.40 -0.03 59.84
C ASP A 690 -2.15 -0.69 61.21
N LYS A 691 -2.44 0.01 62.31
CA LYS A 691 -2.35 -0.58 63.66
C LYS A 691 -3.22 -1.83 63.82
N ILE A 692 -4.47 -1.79 63.35
CA ILE A 692 -5.38 -2.94 63.41
C ILE A 692 -4.81 -4.09 62.58
N ILE A 693 -4.34 -3.81 61.35
CA ILE A 693 -3.74 -4.80 60.47
C ILE A 693 -2.49 -5.41 61.11
N ASP A 694 -1.62 -4.61 61.71
CA ASP A 694 -0.41 -5.07 62.38
C ASP A 694 -0.71 -5.90 63.62
N GLU A 695 -1.74 -5.55 64.40
CA GLU A 695 -2.20 -6.38 65.51
C GLU A 695 -2.70 -7.75 65.04
N TRP A 696 -3.43 -7.81 63.93
CA TRP A 696 -3.90 -9.08 63.34
C TRP A 696 -2.77 -9.88 62.69
N LYS A 697 -1.84 -9.23 61.99
CA LYS A 697 -0.63 -9.86 61.45
C LYS A 697 0.20 -10.46 62.58
N LYS A 698 0.44 -9.71 63.65
CA LYS A 698 1.18 -10.21 64.82
C LYS A 698 0.49 -11.41 65.45
N LYS A 699 -0.83 -11.36 65.65
CA LYS A 699 -1.59 -12.53 66.14
C LYS A 699 -1.47 -13.74 65.21
N LEU A 700 -1.52 -13.52 63.89
CA LEU A 700 -1.34 -14.58 62.90
C LEU A 700 0.07 -15.17 62.96
N ASP A 701 1.09 -14.33 63.07
CA ASP A 701 2.48 -14.73 63.18
C ASP A 701 2.76 -15.50 64.47
N ASP A 702 2.23 -15.04 65.60
CA ASP A 702 2.31 -15.73 66.89
C ASP A 702 1.65 -17.13 66.79
N LEU A 703 0.44 -17.23 66.23
CA LEU A 703 -0.23 -18.52 66.00
C LEU A 703 0.53 -19.43 65.03
N ASN A 704 1.13 -18.87 63.97
CA ASN A 704 1.96 -19.63 63.05
C ASN A 704 3.22 -20.16 63.72
N GLN A 705 3.88 -19.37 64.57
CA GLN A 705 5.04 -19.81 65.35
C GLN A 705 4.67 -20.94 66.32
N GLU A 706 3.53 -20.83 67.02
CA GLU A 706 3.02 -21.88 67.89
C GLU A 706 2.71 -23.17 67.10
N LEU A 707 2.06 -23.04 65.94
CA LEU A 707 1.77 -24.17 65.06
C LEU A 707 3.06 -24.84 64.54
N GLU A 708 4.06 -24.05 64.15
CA GLU A 708 5.36 -24.58 63.73
C GLU A 708 6.07 -25.28 64.88
N ALA A 709 6.06 -24.71 66.08
CA ALA A 709 6.64 -25.32 67.27
C ALA A 709 5.95 -26.66 67.58
N ALA A 710 4.61 -26.70 67.56
CA ALA A 710 3.85 -27.94 67.75
C ALA A 710 4.17 -28.99 66.68
N ARG A 711 4.28 -28.59 65.40
CA ARG A 711 4.67 -29.49 64.30
C ARG A 711 6.10 -30.00 64.44
N ARG A 712 7.05 -29.15 64.84
CA ARG A 712 8.44 -29.54 65.11
C ARG A 712 8.51 -30.54 66.26
N ASN A 713 7.80 -30.28 67.35
CA ASN A 713 7.71 -31.20 68.49
C ASN A 713 7.10 -32.54 68.09
N ALA A 714 6.02 -32.55 67.29
CA ALA A 714 5.43 -33.78 66.78
C ALA A 714 6.41 -34.59 65.90
N ARG A 715 7.17 -33.92 65.01
CA ARG A 715 8.20 -34.56 64.18
C ARG A 715 9.35 -35.11 65.04
N ASN A 716 9.77 -34.37 66.06
CA ASN A 716 10.81 -34.81 66.98
C ASN A 716 10.35 -36.06 67.76
N SER A 717 9.15 -36.02 68.36
CA SER A 717 8.57 -37.18 69.05
C SER A 717 8.40 -38.38 68.12
N SER A 718 7.98 -38.17 66.87
CA SER A 718 7.91 -39.24 65.87
C SER A 718 9.29 -39.83 65.54
N THR A 719 10.32 -38.98 65.47
CA THR A 719 11.69 -39.41 65.21
C THR A 719 12.26 -40.18 66.40
N GLU A 720 12.00 -39.74 67.63
CA GLU A 720 12.40 -40.47 68.83
C GLU A 720 11.68 -41.80 68.94
N LEU A 721 10.37 -41.84 68.65
CA LEU A 721 9.61 -43.08 68.58
C LEU A 721 10.22 -44.06 67.55
N PHE A 722 10.60 -43.58 66.37
CA PHE A 722 11.25 -44.40 65.35
C PHE A 722 12.63 -44.91 65.83
N LYS A 723 13.44 -44.06 66.45
CA LYS A 723 14.74 -44.46 67.04
C LYS A 723 14.57 -45.53 68.12
N VAL A 724 13.61 -45.36 69.03
CA VAL A 724 13.33 -46.34 70.09
C VAL A 724 12.83 -47.66 69.50
N ARG A 725 11.97 -47.61 68.48
CA ARG A 725 11.53 -48.82 67.77
C ARG A 725 12.69 -49.55 67.10
N SER A 726 13.51 -48.83 66.32
CA SER A 726 14.69 -49.40 65.66
C SER A 726 15.69 -49.98 66.67
N SER A 727 15.90 -49.30 67.81
CA SER A 727 16.74 -49.83 68.88
C SER A 727 16.14 -51.08 69.53
N ASN A 728 14.82 -51.15 69.67
CA ASN A 728 14.13 -52.31 70.23
C ASN A 728 14.19 -53.51 69.26
N GLU A 729 13.99 -53.27 67.97
CA GLU A 729 14.17 -54.27 66.91
C GLU A 729 15.62 -54.80 66.89
N ALA A 730 16.62 -53.92 66.94
CA ALA A 730 18.03 -54.31 67.01
C ALA A 730 18.36 -55.13 68.27
N LEU A 731 17.84 -54.74 69.44
CA LEU A 731 18.00 -55.52 70.67
C LEU A 731 17.29 -56.88 70.57
N THR A 732 16.15 -56.94 69.91
CA THR A 732 15.41 -58.19 69.67
C THR A 732 16.21 -59.11 68.76
N GLU A 733 16.77 -58.60 67.65
CA GLU A 733 17.63 -59.37 66.73
C GLU A 733 18.93 -59.83 67.43
N GLN A 734 19.51 -59.00 68.29
CA GLN A 734 20.66 -59.39 69.10
C GLN A 734 20.31 -60.54 70.05
N VAL A 735 19.13 -60.49 70.69
CA VAL A 735 18.63 -61.59 71.54
C VAL A 735 18.41 -62.86 70.72
N GLU A 736 17.87 -62.77 69.50
CA GLU A 736 17.74 -63.93 68.61
C GLU A 736 19.09 -64.50 68.19
N THR A 737 20.07 -63.65 67.89
CA THR A 737 21.43 -64.06 67.52
C THR A 737 22.08 -64.80 68.69
N LEU A 738 22.03 -64.25 69.90
CA LEU A 738 22.53 -64.91 71.11
C LEU A 738 21.83 -66.26 71.37
N ARG A 739 20.54 -66.39 71.04
CA ARG A 739 19.82 -67.67 71.12
C ARG A 739 20.32 -68.68 70.10
N ARG A 740 20.63 -68.25 68.86
CA ARG A 740 21.22 -69.12 67.82
C ARG A 740 22.62 -69.57 68.23
N ASP A 741 23.47 -68.65 68.66
CA ASP A 741 24.85 -68.96 69.09
C ASP A 741 24.87 -69.94 70.26
N ASN A 742 24.01 -69.75 71.25
CA ASN A 742 23.91 -70.67 72.38
C ASN A 742 23.45 -72.07 71.95
N LYS A 743 22.56 -72.16 70.95
CA LYS A 743 22.16 -73.44 70.34
C LYS A 743 23.32 -74.10 69.59
N THR A 744 24.09 -73.33 68.82
CA THR A 744 25.29 -73.82 68.11
C THR A 744 26.34 -74.32 69.08
N LEU A 745 26.68 -73.53 70.10
CA LEU A 745 27.63 -73.93 71.15
C LEU A 745 27.15 -75.17 71.92
N SER A 746 25.85 -75.30 72.18
CA SER A 746 25.29 -76.50 72.78
C SER A 746 25.44 -77.73 71.88
N GLN A 747 25.31 -77.57 70.56
CA GLN A 747 25.54 -78.63 69.59
C GLN A 747 27.02 -78.98 69.47
N GLU A 748 27.93 -78.00 69.45
CA GLU A 748 29.37 -78.23 69.45
C GLU A 748 29.84 -78.96 70.71
N ILE A 749 29.31 -78.61 71.89
CA ILE A 749 29.58 -79.33 73.14
C ILE A 749 29.16 -80.79 73.02
N LYS A 750 28.00 -81.05 72.41
CA LYS A 750 27.51 -82.41 72.16
C LYS A 750 28.40 -83.16 71.18
N ASP A 751 28.78 -82.54 70.06
CA ASP A 751 29.63 -83.16 69.05
C ASP A 751 31.04 -83.46 69.61
N LEU A 752 31.59 -82.57 70.45
CA LEU A 752 32.85 -82.80 71.15
C LEU A 752 32.74 -83.92 72.21
N GLN A 753 31.60 -84.02 72.90
CA GLN A 753 31.31 -85.14 73.80
C GLN A 753 31.24 -86.47 73.04
N ASP A 754 30.61 -86.48 71.87
CA ASP A 754 30.52 -87.65 71.00
C ASP A 754 31.92 -88.03 70.45
N GLN A 755 32.76 -87.05 70.09
CA GLN A 755 34.16 -87.27 69.68
C GLN A 755 35.03 -87.81 70.81
N LEU A 756 34.85 -87.35 72.05
CA LEU A 756 35.53 -87.89 73.23
C LEU A 756 35.10 -89.32 73.56
N GLY A 757 33.85 -89.70 73.24
CA GLY A 757 33.33 -91.05 73.41
C GLY A 757 33.87 -92.08 72.41
N ASP A 758 34.34 -91.64 71.24
CA ASP A 758 34.72 -92.54 70.13
C ASP A 758 36.19 -92.99 70.14
N GLY A 759 37.06 -92.40 70.98
CA GLY A 759 38.53 -92.54 71.00
C GLY A 759 39.15 -93.93 71.29
N GLY A 760 38.43 -95.02 71.06
CA GLY A 760 38.85 -96.40 71.31
C GLY A 760 39.14 -97.25 70.06
N ARG A 761 39.16 -96.72 68.82
CA ARG A 761 39.36 -97.55 67.60
C ARG A 761 40.28 -96.90 66.56
N SER A 762 41.56 -96.75 66.90
CA SER A 762 42.57 -95.95 66.18
C SER A 762 42.98 -96.42 64.75
N VAL A 763 42.25 -97.31 64.09
CA VAL A 763 42.46 -97.68 62.67
C VAL A 763 41.18 -97.50 61.86
N HIS A 764 40.03 -97.87 62.45
CA HIS A 764 38.73 -97.59 61.85
C HIS A 764 38.40 -96.09 61.88
N GLU A 765 38.88 -95.37 62.89
CA GLU A 765 38.81 -93.91 62.96
C GLU A 765 39.63 -93.24 61.86
N LEU A 766 40.87 -93.70 61.60
CA LEU A 766 41.70 -93.14 60.53
C LEU A 766 41.04 -93.33 59.14
N GLN A 767 40.44 -94.49 58.87
CA GLN A 767 39.71 -94.71 57.62
C GLN A 767 38.43 -93.86 57.51
N LYS A 768 37.73 -93.61 58.60
CA LYS A 768 36.60 -92.66 58.63
C LYS A 768 37.07 -91.22 58.40
N VAL A 769 38.19 -90.82 58.98
CA VAL A 769 38.79 -89.49 58.78
C VAL A 769 39.22 -89.30 57.32
N VAL A 770 39.87 -90.29 56.71
CA VAL A 770 40.23 -90.22 55.28
C VAL A 770 38.98 -90.07 54.40
N ARG A 771 37.93 -90.87 54.62
CA ARG A 771 36.67 -90.72 53.87
C ARG A 771 35.99 -89.38 54.12
N ARG A 772 36.07 -88.84 55.34
CA ARG A 772 35.55 -87.50 55.66
C ARG A 772 36.34 -86.42 54.90
N LEU A 773 37.67 -86.51 54.88
CA LEU A 773 38.53 -85.58 54.15
C LEU A 773 38.35 -85.66 52.64
N ASP A 774 38.09 -86.84 52.06
CA ASP A 774 37.77 -86.98 50.64
C ASP A 774 36.42 -86.32 50.31
N ILE A 775 35.40 -86.49 51.17
CA ILE A 775 34.10 -85.82 51.03
C ILE A 775 34.27 -84.30 51.17
N GLU A 776 35.00 -83.81 52.18
CA GLU A 776 35.28 -82.39 52.36
C GLU A 776 36.04 -81.80 51.16
N LYS A 777 36.98 -82.55 50.58
CA LYS A 777 37.69 -82.15 49.36
C LYS A 777 36.73 -82.03 48.16
N ASP A 778 35.86 -83.01 47.96
CA ASP A 778 34.88 -83.00 46.87
C ASP A 778 33.85 -81.87 47.06
N GLU A 779 33.41 -81.61 48.29
CA GLU A 779 32.55 -80.46 48.64
C GLU A 779 33.25 -79.11 48.39
N LEU A 780 34.53 -78.98 48.74
CA LEU A 780 35.32 -77.78 48.47
C LEU A 780 35.58 -77.57 46.97
N GLN A 781 35.82 -78.65 46.22
CA GLN A 781 35.98 -78.56 44.77
C GLN A 781 34.66 -78.15 44.10
N HIS A 782 33.53 -78.71 44.53
CA HIS A 782 32.21 -78.30 44.02
C HIS A 782 31.92 -76.83 44.33
N ALA A 783 32.22 -76.35 45.55
CA ALA A 783 32.06 -74.95 45.90
C ALA A 783 32.98 -74.02 45.10
N LEU A 784 34.20 -74.47 44.75
CA LEU A 784 35.11 -73.74 43.87
C LEU A 784 34.56 -73.66 42.44
N ASP A 785 34.11 -74.78 41.86
CA ASP A 785 33.56 -74.84 40.51
C ASP A 785 32.28 -73.97 40.40
N GLU A 786 31.42 -73.96 41.43
CA GLU A 786 30.26 -73.07 41.51
C GLU A 786 30.67 -71.58 41.59
N ALA A 787 31.71 -71.26 42.36
CA ALA A 787 32.22 -69.89 42.46
C ALA A 787 32.88 -69.41 41.16
N GLU A 788 33.60 -70.28 40.45
CA GLU A 788 34.19 -70.00 39.14
C GLU A 788 33.10 -69.79 38.07
N ALA A 789 32.07 -70.65 38.04
CA ALA A 789 30.93 -70.48 37.16
C ALA A 789 30.15 -69.18 37.45
N ALA A 790 29.99 -68.82 38.72
CA ALA A 790 29.38 -67.55 39.12
C ALA A 790 30.24 -66.35 38.70
N LEU A 791 31.56 -66.43 38.85
CA LEU A 791 32.48 -65.38 38.39
C LEU A 791 32.43 -65.20 36.87
N GLU A 792 32.49 -66.28 36.09
CA GLU A 792 32.40 -66.24 34.63
C GLU A 792 31.07 -65.62 34.15
N ALA A 793 29.97 -65.98 34.82
CA ALA A 793 28.67 -65.38 34.54
C ALA A 793 28.64 -63.87 34.83
N GLU A 794 29.26 -63.40 35.91
CA GLU A 794 29.36 -61.97 36.22
C GLU A 794 30.31 -61.22 35.28
N GLU A 795 31.46 -61.80 34.91
CA GLU A 795 32.36 -61.23 33.91
C GLU A 795 31.68 -61.07 32.54
N SER A 796 30.88 -62.06 32.13
CA SER A 796 30.06 -61.99 30.92
C SER A 796 29.01 -60.88 30.99
N LYS A 797 28.35 -60.69 32.14
CA LYS A 797 27.42 -59.56 32.35
C LYS A 797 28.14 -58.22 32.26
N VAL A 798 29.32 -58.08 32.86
CA VAL A 798 30.14 -56.85 32.80
C VAL A 798 30.56 -56.57 31.35
N ALA A 799 31.00 -57.57 30.59
CA ALA A 799 31.37 -57.40 29.19
C ALA A 799 30.19 -56.93 28.33
N ARG A 800 29.00 -57.53 28.50
CA ARG A 800 27.77 -57.07 27.81
C ARG A 800 27.41 -55.63 28.18
N ALA A 801 27.42 -55.29 29.47
CA ALA A 801 27.15 -53.92 29.91
C ALA A 801 28.17 -52.91 29.37
N GLN A 802 29.45 -53.28 29.24
CA GLN A 802 30.46 -52.42 28.63
C GLN A 802 30.22 -52.19 27.13
N LEU A 803 29.80 -53.21 26.39
CA LEU A 803 29.42 -53.10 24.98
C LEU A 803 28.19 -52.20 24.81
N GLU A 804 27.14 -52.41 25.61
CA GLU A 804 25.94 -51.57 25.61
C GLU A 804 26.27 -50.11 25.91
N VAL A 805 27.11 -49.84 26.92
CA VAL A 805 27.57 -48.47 27.24
C VAL A 805 28.35 -47.85 26.08
N THR A 806 29.16 -48.63 25.37
CA THR A 806 29.94 -48.15 24.22
C THR A 806 29.03 -47.84 23.03
N GLN A 807 28.05 -48.69 22.78
CA GLN A 807 27.03 -48.48 21.76
C GLN A 807 26.19 -47.24 22.06
N ILE A 808 25.67 -47.10 23.29
CA ILE A 808 24.91 -45.92 23.72
C ILE A 808 25.74 -44.64 23.57
N ARG A 809 27.05 -44.68 23.88
CA ARG A 809 27.93 -43.52 23.66
C ARG A 809 28.04 -43.16 22.19
N SER A 810 28.25 -44.14 21.31
CA SER A 810 28.31 -43.91 19.86
C SER A 810 26.99 -43.36 19.32
N ASP A 811 25.85 -43.86 19.80
CA ASP A 811 24.52 -43.37 19.40
C ASP A 811 24.28 -41.94 19.89
N ILE A 812 24.73 -41.60 21.11
CA ILE A 812 24.68 -40.23 21.63
C ILE A 812 25.58 -39.29 20.82
N GLU A 813 26.80 -39.71 20.47
CA GLU A 813 27.73 -38.92 19.65
C GLU A 813 27.15 -38.65 18.25
N LYS A 814 26.58 -39.66 17.59
CA LYS A 814 25.84 -39.47 16.32
C LYS A 814 24.69 -38.48 16.47
N ARG A 815 23.85 -38.62 17.50
CA ARG A 815 22.74 -37.68 17.75
C ARG A 815 23.22 -36.27 18.02
N ILE A 816 24.36 -36.09 18.69
CA ILE A 816 24.97 -34.77 18.90
C ILE A 816 25.39 -34.19 17.55
N GLN A 817 26.07 -34.97 16.71
CA GLN A 817 26.48 -34.53 15.37
C GLN A 817 25.28 -34.15 14.49
N GLU A 818 24.25 -35.01 14.43
CA GLU A 818 22.99 -34.72 13.72
C GLU A 818 22.35 -33.42 14.23
N LYS A 819 22.38 -33.17 15.55
CA LYS A 819 21.87 -31.92 16.13
C LYS A 819 22.73 -30.72 15.80
N GLU A 820 24.05 -30.85 15.77
CA GLU A 820 24.96 -29.79 15.34
C GLU A 820 24.72 -29.42 13.86
N GLU A 821 24.51 -30.41 12.99
CA GLU A 821 24.15 -30.21 11.59
C GLU A 821 22.76 -29.54 11.43
N GLU A 822 21.76 -29.93 12.22
CA GLU A 822 20.46 -29.24 12.28
C GLU A 822 20.61 -27.77 12.74
N PHE A 823 21.43 -27.51 13.77
CA PHE A 823 21.67 -26.14 14.25
C PHE A 823 22.41 -25.29 13.21
N GLU A 824 23.36 -25.87 12.48
CA GLU A 824 24.07 -25.16 11.42
C GLU A 824 23.14 -24.89 10.22
N ASN A 825 22.27 -25.84 9.85
CA ASN A 825 21.24 -25.62 8.83
C ASN A 825 20.23 -24.54 9.24
N THR A 826 19.76 -24.54 10.49
CA THR A 826 18.85 -23.47 10.98
C THR A 826 19.55 -22.12 11.04
N ARG A 827 20.83 -22.06 11.44
CA ARG A 827 21.64 -20.83 11.37
C ARG A 827 21.77 -20.32 9.94
N LYS A 828 22.12 -21.19 8.97
CA LYS A 828 22.20 -20.84 7.54
C LYS A 828 20.85 -20.34 7.00
N ASN A 829 19.74 -20.97 7.37
CA ASN A 829 18.39 -20.54 6.96
C ASN A 829 18.02 -19.17 7.56
N HIS A 830 18.30 -18.95 8.84
CA HIS A 830 18.08 -17.64 9.47
C HIS A 830 18.97 -16.55 8.85
N GLN A 831 20.22 -16.87 8.51
CA GLN A 831 21.11 -15.95 7.81
C GLN A 831 20.55 -15.58 6.43
N ARG A 832 20.13 -16.56 5.61
CA ARG A 832 19.49 -16.30 4.30
C ARG A 832 18.23 -15.45 4.44
N ALA A 833 17.42 -15.67 5.47
CA ALA A 833 16.23 -14.86 5.74
C ALA A 833 16.59 -13.41 6.11
N LEU A 834 17.63 -13.21 6.94
CA LEU A 834 18.16 -11.88 7.25
C LEU A 834 18.68 -11.16 6.00
N ASP A 835 19.48 -11.84 5.17
CA ASP A 835 20.02 -11.27 3.94
C ASP A 835 18.90 -10.91 2.95
N SER A 836 17.86 -11.74 2.83
CA SER A 836 16.67 -11.46 2.02
C SER A 836 15.85 -10.27 2.55
N MET A 837 15.66 -10.17 3.87
CA MET A 837 15.00 -9.03 4.49
C MET A 837 15.79 -7.75 4.28
N GLN A 838 17.12 -7.83 4.39
CA GLN A 838 18.00 -6.69 4.17
C GLN A 838 17.99 -6.23 2.72
N ALA A 839 18.02 -7.14 1.75
CA ALA A 839 17.86 -6.80 0.33
C ALA A 839 16.50 -6.13 0.04
N THR A 840 15.42 -6.59 0.69
CA THR A 840 14.09 -6.00 0.55
C THR A 840 14.05 -4.60 1.15
N LEU A 841 14.64 -4.40 2.33
CA LEU A 841 14.74 -3.10 2.98
C LEU A 841 15.55 -2.11 2.13
N GLU A 842 16.67 -2.53 1.57
CA GLU A 842 17.48 -1.70 0.68
C GLU A 842 16.72 -1.30 -0.60
N ALA A 843 15.94 -2.22 -1.17
CA ALA A 843 15.07 -1.94 -2.32
C ALA A 843 13.96 -0.94 -1.96
N GLU A 844 13.30 -1.09 -0.81
CA GLU A 844 12.29 -0.14 -0.33
C GLU A 844 12.88 1.25 -0.06
N VAL A 845 14.07 1.32 0.54
CA VAL A 845 14.76 2.60 0.80
C VAL A 845 15.10 3.30 -0.52
N LYS A 846 15.61 2.58 -1.52
CA LYS A 846 15.85 3.13 -2.87
C LYS A 846 14.55 3.59 -3.53
N GLY A 847 13.50 2.77 -3.50
CA GLY A 847 12.19 3.13 -4.05
C GLY A 847 11.58 4.37 -3.39
N LYS A 848 11.70 4.48 -2.07
CA LYS A 848 11.21 5.64 -1.29
C LYS A 848 11.98 6.91 -1.62
N THR A 849 13.31 6.85 -1.78
CA THR A 849 14.12 8.02 -2.13
C THR A 849 13.82 8.51 -3.55
N GLU A 850 13.62 7.59 -4.50
CA GLU A 850 13.21 7.91 -5.87
C GLU A 850 11.81 8.55 -5.91
N LEU A 851 10.84 7.97 -5.20
CA LEU A 851 9.49 8.53 -5.06
C LEU A 851 9.51 9.92 -4.44
N LEU A 852 10.32 10.14 -3.40
CA LEU A 852 10.47 11.47 -2.78
C LEU A 852 11.08 12.48 -3.74
N ARG A 853 12.07 12.08 -4.54
CA ARG A 853 12.68 12.94 -5.56
C ARG A 853 11.66 13.34 -6.64
N VAL A 854 10.90 12.38 -7.16
CA VAL A 854 9.85 12.63 -8.16
C VAL A 854 8.75 13.53 -7.57
N LYS A 855 8.29 13.23 -6.34
CA LYS A 855 7.29 14.02 -5.64
C LYS A 855 7.74 15.49 -5.50
N LYS A 856 8.95 15.75 -5.00
CA LYS A 856 9.48 17.12 -4.87
C LYS A 856 9.57 17.84 -6.21
N LYS A 857 9.93 17.13 -7.27
CA LYS A 857 9.97 17.70 -8.62
C LYS A 857 8.57 18.08 -9.10
N LEU A 858 7.60 17.18 -8.97
CA LEU A 858 6.20 17.46 -9.34
C LEU A 858 5.60 18.59 -8.51
N GLU A 859 5.88 18.65 -7.21
CA GLU A 859 5.44 19.78 -6.35
C GLU A 859 6.05 21.11 -6.83
N SER A 860 7.33 21.12 -7.23
CA SER A 860 7.97 22.30 -7.81
C SER A 860 7.34 22.70 -9.16
N ASP A 861 7.14 21.73 -10.05
CA ASP A 861 6.57 21.96 -11.38
C ASP A 861 5.11 22.47 -11.26
N ILE A 862 4.32 21.95 -10.32
CA ILE A 862 2.97 22.43 -10.02
C ILE A 862 3.02 23.87 -9.54
N ASN A 863 3.89 24.20 -8.59
CA ASN A 863 4.03 25.55 -8.07
C ASN A 863 4.44 26.56 -9.17
N ASP A 864 5.35 26.18 -10.07
CA ASP A 864 5.75 27.03 -11.20
C ASP A 864 4.59 27.25 -12.19
N LEU A 865 3.80 26.20 -12.46
CA LEU A 865 2.61 26.27 -13.31
C LEU A 865 1.49 27.11 -12.67
N GLU A 866 1.29 27.00 -11.36
CA GLU A 866 0.34 27.82 -10.59
C GLU A 866 0.74 29.30 -10.66
N ILE A 867 2.02 29.62 -10.44
CA ILE A 867 2.53 31.00 -10.57
C ILE A 867 2.34 31.52 -12.01
N ALA A 868 2.63 30.70 -13.02
CA ALA A 868 2.43 31.09 -14.42
C ALA A 868 0.95 31.34 -14.76
N LEU A 869 0.06 30.49 -14.24
CA LEU A 869 -1.39 30.62 -14.41
C LEU A 869 -1.92 31.89 -13.73
N ASP A 870 -1.45 32.20 -12.53
CA ASP A 870 -1.82 33.43 -11.82
C ASP A 870 -1.38 34.69 -12.57
N HIS A 871 -0.15 34.70 -13.11
CA HIS A 871 0.31 35.80 -13.96
C HIS A 871 -0.54 35.94 -15.23
N ALA A 872 -0.87 34.83 -15.90
CA ALA A 872 -1.71 34.85 -17.10
C ALA A 872 -3.13 35.33 -16.79
N ASN A 873 -3.73 34.88 -15.69
CA ASN A 873 -5.05 35.32 -15.24
C ASN A 873 -5.05 36.80 -14.89
N LYS A 874 -4.02 37.29 -14.19
CA LYS A 874 -3.90 38.71 -13.84
C LYS A 874 -3.76 39.59 -15.09
N ALA A 875 -2.91 39.18 -16.03
CA ALA A 875 -2.76 39.86 -17.32
C ALA A 875 -4.08 39.88 -18.12
N ASN A 876 -4.85 38.79 -18.11
CA ASN A 876 -6.16 38.73 -18.76
C ASN A 876 -7.18 39.66 -18.08
N VAL A 877 -7.24 39.69 -16.75
CA VAL A 877 -8.10 40.61 -16.00
C VAL A 877 -7.75 42.07 -16.30
N ASP A 878 -6.47 42.41 -16.36
CA ASP A 878 -6.03 43.77 -16.68
C ASP A 878 -6.33 44.14 -18.14
N ALA A 879 -6.16 43.21 -19.08
CA ALA A 879 -6.58 43.39 -20.47
C ALA A 879 -8.10 43.61 -20.59
N GLN A 880 -8.91 42.84 -19.86
CA GLN A 880 -10.37 43.01 -19.84
C GLN A 880 -10.79 44.36 -19.24
N LYS A 881 -10.11 44.85 -18.20
CA LYS A 881 -10.36 46.19 -17.65
C LYS A 881 -10.04 47.28 -18.68
N ASN A 882 -8.92 47.15 -19.39
CA ASN A 882 -8.55 48.11 -20.43
C ASN A 882 -9.55 48.09 -21.60
N ILE A 883 -10.01 46.90 -22.02
CA ILE A 883 -11.07 46.77 -23.03
C ILE A 883 -12.36 47.46 -22.57
N LYS A 884 -12.81 47.24 -21.33
CA LYS A 884 -14.00 47.92 -20.78
C LYS A 884 -13.85 49.44 -20.78
N ARG A 885 -12.70 49.94 -20.34
CA ARG A 885 -12.40 51.38 -20.32
C ARG A 885 -12.43 51.98 -21.73
N HIS A 886 -11.87 51.29 -22.73
CA HIS A 886 -11.93 51.74 -24.12
C HIS A 886 -13.34 51.69 -24.70
N ILE A 887 -14.14 50.68 -24.36
CA ILE A 887 -15.55 50.61 -24.76
C ILE A 887 -16.36 51.79 -24.16
N GLU A 888 -16.13 52.13 -22.90
CA GLU A 888 -16.76 53.29 -22.26
C GLU A 888 -16.35 54.61 -22.92
N GLN A 889 -15.05 54.81 -23.19
CA GLN A 889 -14.57 56.01 -23.89
C GLN A 889 -15.15 56.13 -25.31
N ILE A 890 -15.28 55.03 -26.05
CA ILE A 890 -15.89 55.04 -27.38
C ILE A 890 -17.37 55.44 -27.30
N LYS A 891 -18.11 54.92 -26.30
CA LYS A 891 -19.51 55.29 -26.07
C LYS A 891 -19.68 56.77 -25.71
N GLU A 892 -18.83 57.32 -24.85
CA GLU A 892 -18.86 58.75 -24.50
C GLU A 892 -18.59 59.63 -25.73
N LEU A 893 -17.59 59.27 -26.54
CA LEU A 893 -17.29 60.00 -27.79
C LEU A 893 -18.43 59.89 -28.82
N GLN A 894 -19.08 58.74 -28.93
CA GLN A 894 -20.27 58.58 -29.78
C GLN A 894 -21.43 59.45 -29.31
N MET A 895 -21.70 59.49 -28.00
CA MET A 895 -22.73 60.37 -27.43
C MET A 895 -22.44 61.85 -27.72
N GLN A 896 -21.19 62.29 -27.57
CA GLN A 896 -20.79 63.67 -27.89
C GLN A 896 -20.98 64.00 -29.38
N ILE A 897 -20.69 63.07 -30.28
CA ILE A 897 -20.91 63.26 -31.73
C ILE A 897 -22.40 63.36 -32.04
N ASP A 898 -23.24 62.51 -31.44
CA ASP A 898 -24.68 62.52 -31.64
C ASP A 898 -25.32 63.82 -31.12
N ASP A 899 -24.87 64.32 -29.97
CA ASP A 899 -25.34 65.60 -29.42
C ASP A 899 -24.90 66.81 -30.27
N GLU A 900 -23.66 66.82 -30.78
CA GLU A 900 -23.19 67.84 -31.72
C GLU A 900 -23.94 67.80 -33.06
N GLN A 901 -24.32 66.61 -33.55
CA GLN A 901 -25.15 66.47 -34.73
C GLN A 901 -26.56 67.03 -34.50
N ARG A 902 -27.18 66.72 -33.36
CA ARG A 902 -28.49 67.28 -32.98
C ARG A 902 -28.46 68.80 -32.90
N HIS A 903 -27.45 69.36 -32.22
CA HIS A 903 -27.32 70.82 -32.15
C HIS A 903 -27.12 71.44 -33.53
N ARG A 904 -26.34 70.80 -34.41
CA ARG A 904 -26.15 71.29 -35.78
C ARG A 904 -27.47 71.29 -36.58
N ASP A 905 -28.30 70.28 -36.41
CA ASP A 905 -29.62 70.20 -37.06
C ASP A 905 -30.60 71.24 -36.49
N GLU A 906 -30.62 71.44 -35.17
CA GLU A 906 -31.39 72.49 -34.50
C GLU A 906 -30.98 73.89 -35.01
N PHE A 907 -29.68 74.16 -35.14
CA PHE A 907 -29.18 75.41 -35.71
C PHE A 907 -29.62 75.60 -37.17
N ARG A 908 -29.63 74.52 -37.96
CA ARG A 908 -30.04 74.56 -39.36
C ARG A 908 -31.54 74.86 -39.50
N GLU A 909 -32.39 74.26 -38.67
CA GLU A 909 -33.82 74.57 -38.64
C GLU A 909 -34.09 76.01 -38.21
N ASN A 910 -33.37 76.49 -37.20
CA ASN A 910 -33.47 77.88 -36.74
C ASN A 910 -33.05 78.88 -37.83
N PHE A 911 -31.99 78.57 -38.58
CA PHE A 911 -31.55 79.38 -39.72
C PHE A 911 -32.60 79.42 -40.83
N LEU A 912 -33.17 78.27 -41.23
CA LEU A 912 -34.24 78.20 -42.23
C LEU A 912 -35.51 78.94 -41.80
N SER A 913 -35.84 78.91 -40.51
CA SER A 913 -36.95 79.68 -39.93
C SER A 913 -36.70 81.18 -39.99
N ALA A 914 -35.46 81.62 -39.81
CA ALA A 914 -35.07 83.02 -39.94
C ALA A 914 -35.07 83.49 -41.41
N GLU A 915 -34.59 82.68 -42.35
CA GLU A 915 -34.65 82.98 -43.79
C GLU A 915 -36.11 83.13 -44.28
N LYS A 916 -37.02 82.26 -43.84
CA LYS A 916 -38.46 82.39 -44.16
C LYS A 916 -39.06 83.70 -43.65
N ARG A 917 -38.69 84.11 -42.43
CA ARG A 917 -39.12 85.41 -41.87
C ARG A 917 -38.57 86.59 -42.66
N LEU A 918 -37.32 86.51 -43.12
CA LEU A 918 -36.72 87.54 -43.97
C LEU A 918 -37.40 87.66 -45.33
N ALA A 919 -37.72 86.53 -45.97
CA ALA A 919 -38.43 86.50 -47.25
C ALA A 919 -39.85 87.10 -47.15
N LEU A 920 -40.58 86.79 -46.07
CA LEU A 920 -41.89 87.40 -45.79
C LEU A 920 -41.79 88.92 -45.62
N ALA A 921 -40.80 89.39 -44.84
CA ALA A 921 -40.58 90.82 -44.66
C ALA A 921 -40.17 91.54 -45.97
N GLN A 922 -39.44 90.87 -46.86
CA GLN A 922 -39.13 91.40 -48.20
C GLN A 922 -40.38 91.51 -49.08
N SER A 923 -41.25 90.51 -49.07
CA SER A 923 -42.55 90.55 -49.76
C SER A 923 -43.42 91.71 -49.26
N GLU A 924 -43.54 91.89 -47.94
CA GLU A 924 -44.31 92.99 -47.34
C GLU A 924 -43.74 94.36 -47.74
N LYS A 925 -42.40 94.49 -47.80
CA LYS A 925 -41.74 95.72 -48.25
C LYS A 925 -42.08 96.02 -49.72
N GLU A 926 -42.02 95.03 -50.60
CA GLU A 926 -42.35 95.21 -52.03
C GLU A 926 -43.82 95.62 -52.22
N GLU A 927 -44.73 95.04 -51.46
CA GLU A 927 -46.17 95.37 -51.49
C GLU A 927 -46.43 96.82 -51.02
N ILE A 928 -45.75 97.26 -49.94
CA ILE A 928 -45.81 98.66 -49.48
C ILE A 928 -45.26 99.61 -50.55
N MET A 929 -44.19 99.22 -51.24
CA MET A 929 -43.56 100.03 -52.28
C MET A 929 -44.49 100.21 -53.50
N VAL A 930 -45.20 99.16 -53.91
CA VAL A 930 -46.26 99.23 -54.95
C VAL A 930 -47.39 100.17 -54.51
N ASN A 931 -47.84 100.07 -53.25
CA ASN A 931 -48.88 100.95 -52.71
C ASN A 931 -48.46 102.43 -52.72
N ILE A 932 -47.20 102.73 -52.41
CA ILE A 932 -46.65 104.10 -52.47
C ILE A 932 -46.63 104.62 -53.91
N MET A 933 -46.17 103.82 -54.88
CA MET A 933 -46.19 104.21 -56.30
C MET A 933 -47.60 104.47 -56.83
N GLN A 934 -48.59 103.69 -56.37
CA GLN A 934 -50.00 103.91 -56.72
C GLN A 934 -50.55 105.19 -56.07
N ALA A 935 -50.19 105.48 -54.83
CA ALA A 935 -50.54 106.72 -54.15
C ALA A 935 -49.90 107.96 -54.82
N GLU A 936 -48.66 107.87 -55.29
CA GLU A 936 -47.99 108.95 -56.03
C GLU A 936 -48.64 109.23 -57.39
N ARG A 937 -49.10 108.17 -58.10
CA ARG A 937 -49.89 108.34 -59.34
C ARG A 937 -51.22 109.05 -59.09
N LEU A 938 -51.95 108.65 -58.04
CA LEU A 938 -53.20 109.30 -57.66
C LEU A 938 -52.98 110.75 -57.25
N LYS A 939 -51.89 111.05 -56.53
CA LYS A 939 -51.50 112.41 -56.17
C LYS A 939 -51.23 113.28 -57.41
N LYS A 940 -50.48 112.78 -58.40
CA LYS A 940 -50.24 113.50 -59.67
C LYS A 940 -51.51 113.75 -60.47
N GLN A 941 -52.44 112.79 -60.50
CA GLN A 941 -53.75 112.94 -61.14
C GLN A 941 -54.53 114.09 -60.49
N GLN A 942 -54.55 114.14 -59.16
CA GLN A 942 -55.23 115.19 -58.39
C GLN A 942 -54.55 116.57 -58.53
N GLU A 943 -53.23 116.63 -58.69
CA GLU A 943 -52.50 117.87 -58.94
C GLU A 943 -52.82 118.47 -60.32
N ILE A 944 -53.08 117.63 -61.34
CA ILE A 944 -53.52 118.06 -62.67
C ILE A 944 -54.97 118.59 -62.60
N GLU A 945 -55.87 117.86 -61.94
CA GLU A 945 -57.27 118.31 -61.72
C GLU A 945 -57.33 119.63 -60.94
N LEU A 946 -56.44 119.83 -59.96
CA LEU A 946 -56.34 121.08 -59.19
C LEU A 946 -55.84 122.26 -60.04
N ALA A 947 -54.98 122.02 -61.03
CA ALA A 947 -54.50 123.06 -61.95
C ALA A 947 -55.60 123.50 -62.94
N GLU A 948 -56.37 122.55 -63.46
CA GLU A 948 -57.52 122.82 -64.33
C GLU A 948 -58.66 123.52 -63.58
N CYS A 949 -58.92 123.16 -62.31
CA CYS A 949 -59.87 123.86 -61.47
C CYS A 949 -59.44 125.31 -61.15
N LYS A 950 -58.13 125.60 -61.00
CA LYS A 950 -57.63 126.96 -60.75
C LYS A 950 -57.75 127.88 -61.98
N GLU A 951 -57.66 127.34 -63.19
CA GLU A 951 -57.90 128.09 -64.43
C GLU A 951 -59.40 128.41 -64.60
N GLN A 952 -60.29 127.46 -64.28
CA GLN A 952 -61.73 127.69 -64.23
C GLN A 952 -62.15 128.66 -63.10
N GLU A 953 -61.47 128.64 -61.95
CA GLU A 953 -61.74 129.54 -60.82
C GLU A 953 -61.42 131.00 -61.15
N ASN A 954 -60.38 131.26 -61.95
CA ASN A 954 -60.06 132.63 -62.41
C ASN A 954 -61.11 133.17 -63.40
N GLU A 955 -61.65 132.34 -64.30
CA GLU A 955 -62.75 132.72 -65.20
C GLU A 955 -64.09 132.90 -64.45
N LEU A 956 -64.34 132.08 -63.43
CA LEU A 956 -65.53 132.15 -62.59
C LEU A 956 -65.49 133.31 -61.60
N THR A 957 -64.32 133.78 -61.16
CA THR A 957 -64.17 134.95 -60.28
C THR A 957 -64.59 136.25 -60.99
N THR A 958 -64.31 136.37 -62.29
CA THR A 958 -64.79 137.50 -63.12
C THR A 958 -66.31 137.42 -63.35
N ARG A 959 -66.89 136.21 -63.32
CA ARG A 959 -68.34 135.95 -63.43
C ARG A 959 -69.07 136.12 -62.09
N ASN A 960 -68.41 135.86 -60.95
CA ASN A 960 -68.99 135.92 -59.61
C ASN A 960 -69.23 137.35 -59.09
N ALA A 961 -68.48 138.34 -59.61
CA ALA A 961 -68.81 139.76 -59.41
C ALA A 961 -70.22 140.10 -59.94
N ASN A 962 -70.69 139.39 -60.98
CA ASN A 962 -72.03 139.58 -61.57
C ASN A 962 -73.13 138.76 -60.87
N LEU A 963 -72.79 137.71 -60.10
CA LEU A 963 -73.75 136.88 -59.36
C LEU A 963 -73.95 137.28 -57.89
N ASN A 964 -73.12 138.18 -57.36
CA ASN A 964 -73.25 138.75 -56.02
C ASN A 964 -74.59 139.50 -55.79
N ALA A 965 -75.37 139.75 -56.84
CA ALA A 965 -76.70 140.33 -56.77
C ALA A 965 -77.86 139.29 -56.68
N ALA A 966 -77.62 138.00 -56.98
CA ALA A 966 -78.70 137.01 -57.15
C ALA A 966 -78.88 136.02 -55.97
N LYS A 967 -77.84 135.75 -55.17
CA LYS A 967 -77.89 134.66 -54.14
C LYS A 967 -78.49 135.06 -52.79
N LYS A 968 -78.65 136.35 -52.48
CA LYS A 968 -79.46 136.83 -51.33
C LYS A 968 -80.93 136.34 -51.36
N LYS A 969 -81.35 135.62 -52.41
CA LYS A 969 -82.68 135.06 -52.62
C LYS A 969 -82.81 133.55 -52.26
N LEU A 970 -81.72 132.86 -51.91
CA LEU A 970 -81.71 131.40 -51.65
C LEU A 970 -81.31 131.00 -50.22
N GLU A 971 -81.21 131.95 -49.30
CA GLU A 971 -80.98 131.71 -47.86
C GLU A 971 -82.17 131.03 -47.13
N SER A 972 -83.28 130.67 -47.79
CA SER A 972 -84.49 130.19 -47.09
C SER A 972 -84.86 128.70 -47.22
N GLU A 973 -84.14 127.87 -47.99
CA GLU A 973 -84.63 126.52 -48.33
C GLU A 973 -83.89 125.31 -47.74
N MET A 974 -82.63 125.39 -47.28
CA MET A 974 -81.93 124.20 -46.77
C MET A 974 -81.91 124.04 -45.24
N GLN A 975 -82.67 124.86 -44.53
CA GLN A 975 -83.00 124.68 -43.12
C GLN A 975 -83.90 123.43 -42.88
N LEU A 976 -84.33 122.73 -43.93
CA LEU A 976 -85.21 121.56 -43.91
C LEU A 976 -84.50 120.19 -43.87
N LEU A 977 -83.22 120.08 -44.23
CA LEU A 977 -82.52 118.78 -44.33
C LEU A 977 -81.76 118.38 -43.05
N ARG A 978 -81.82 119.21 -42.01
CA ARG A 978 -81.19 118.94 -40.70
C ARG A 978 -82.08 118.16 -39.72
N THR A 979 -83.33 117.88 -40.07
CA THR A 979 -84.29 117.18 -39.20
C THR A 979 -84.40 115.67 -39.44
N ASP A 980 -83.92 115.13 -40.57
CA ASP A 980 -84.24 113.74 -40.97
C ASP A 980 -83.14 112.71 -40.63
N LEU A 981 -81.96 113.12 -40.13
CA LEU A 981 -80.89 112.16 -39.77
C LEU A 981 -80.92 111.72 -38.28
N ASP A 982 -81.58 112.50 -37.41
CA ASP A 982 -81.66 112.22 -35.96
C ASP A 982 -82.54 110.99 -35.62
N GLU A 983 -83.29 110.42 -36.57
CA GLU A 983 -84.14 109.23 -36.35
C GLU A 983 -83.39 107.90 -36.47
N THR A 984 -82.24 107.84 -37.15
CA THR A 984 -81.50 106.56 -37.34
C THR A 984 -80.63 106.17 -36.14
N LEU A 985 -80.48 107.07 -35.16
CA LEU A 985 -79.78 106.85 -33.89
C LEU A 985 -80.59 106.05 -32.85
N ASN A 986 -81.89 105.77 -33.10
CA ASN A 986 -82.79 105.15 -32.11
C ASN A 986 -83.03 103.63 -32.27
N GLU A 987 -82.56 102.97 -33.33
CA GLU A 987 -82.81 101.53 -33.53
C GLU A 987 -81.71 100.57 -33.03
N LEU A 988 -80.50 101.05 -32.73
CA LEU A 988 -79.42 100.15 -32.26
C LEU A 988 -79.51 99.79 -30.77
N LYS A 989 -80.21 100.60 -29.96
CA LYS A 989 -80.39 100.37 -28.51
C LYS A 989 -81.33 99.19 -28.17
N ALA A 990 -82.09 98.69 -29.13
CA ALA A 990 -83.07 97.61 -28.90
C ALA A 990 -82.50 96.18 -29.03
N SER A 991 -81.25 96.02 -29.51
CA SER A 991 -80.64 94.69 -29.68
C SER A 991 -79.86 94.21 -28.46
N GLU A 992 -79.63 95.07 -27.45
CA GLU A 992 -78.86 94.75 -26.24
C GLU A 992 -79.66 93.96 -25.18
N GLU A 993 -80.97 93.76 -25.35
CA GLU A 993 -81.83 93.17 -24.30
C GLU A 993 -82.21 91.68 -24.46
N ARG A 994 -81.77 90.97 -25.51
CA ARG A 994 -82.36 89.65 -25.82
C ARG A 994 -81.64 88.35 -25.46
N SER A 995 -80.45 88.31 -24.84
CA SER A 995 -79.91 87.07 -24.24
C SER A 995 -78.48 87.30 -23.72
N LYS A 996 -78.12 87.39 -22.43
CA LYS A 996 -78.72 87.04 -21.13
C LYS A 996 -79.10 85.56 -20.90
N LYS A 997 -78.82 84.64 -21.84
CA LYS A 997 -79.04 83.19 -21.67
C LYS A 997 -77.77 82.32 -21.72
N ALA A 998 -76.59 82.91 -21.62
CA ALA A 998 -75.30 82.20 -21.57
C ALA A 998 -74.56 82.32 -20.21
N ALA A 999 -75.14 83.03 -19.24
CA ALA A 999 -74.54 83.23 -17.92
C ALA A 999 -75.00 82.20 -16.85
N ALA A 1000 -75.88 81.26 -17.21
CA ALA A 1000 -76.39 80.22 -16.32
C ALA A 1000 -75.71 78.84 -16.50
N ASP A 1001 -74.87 78.67 -17.52
CA ASP A 1001 -74.16 77.40 -17.81
C ASP A 1001 -72.81 77.26 -17.07
N ALA A 1002 -72.33 78.31 -16.39
CA ALA A 1002 -71.06 78.27 -15.65
C ALA A 1002 -71.17 77.73 -14.21
N ALA A 1003 -72.38 77.56 -13.66
CA ALA A 1003 -72.60 77.08 -12.29
C ALA A 1003 -73.01 75.60 -12.20
N ARG A 1004 -73.51 74.99 -13.30
CA ARG A 1004 -73.92 73.58 -13.34
C ARG A 1004 -72.78 72.60 -13.60
N LEU A 1005 -71.69 73.07 -14.20
CA LEU A 1005 -70.46 72.30 -14.47
C LEU A 1005 -69.54 72.14 -13.25
N SER A 1006 -69.80 72.85 -12.14
CA SER A 1006 -68.98 72.76 -10.93
C SER A 1006 -69.43 71.67 -9.94
N GLU A 1007 -70.68 71.19 -10.02
CA GLU A 1007 -71.21 70.15 -9.11
C GLU A 1007 -71.12 68.73 -9.73
N GLU A 1008 -71.08 68.61 -11.07
CA GLU A 1008 -70.83 67.33 -11.76
C GLU A 1008 -69.35 66.86 -11.60
N LEU A 1009 -68.40 67.78 -11.42
CA LEU A 1009 -66.98 67.45 -11.17
C LEU A 1009 -66.70 66.95 -9.73
N ARG A 1010 -67.58 67.25 -8.77
CA ARG A 1010 -67.43 66.85 -7.35
C ARG A 1010 -67.93 65.41 -7.12
N GLN A 1011 -68.93 64.95 -7.87
CA GLN A 1011 -69.38 63.56 -7.85
C GLN A 1011 -68.41 62.62 -8.59
N GLU A 1012 -67.73 63.10 -9.63
CA GLU A 1012 -66.70 62.31 -10.34
C GLU A 1012 -65.40 62.13 -9.52
N GLN A 1013 -65.08 63.07 -8.61
CA GLN A 1013 -63.94 62.94 -7.68
C GLN A 1013 -64.18 61.93 -6.54
N GLU A 1014 -65.42 61.72 -6.10
CA GLU A 1014 -65.73 60.66 -5.12
C GLU A 1014 -65.79 59.26 -5.75
N HIS A 1015 -66.12 59.14 -7.04
CA HIS A 1015 -66.05 57.87 -7.77
C HIS A 1015 -64.59 57.44 -8.08
N SER A 1016 -63.70 58.40 -8.40
CA SER A 1016 -62.26 58.16 -8.55
C SER A 1016 -61.59 57.69 -7.25
N ALA A 1017 -61.99 58.23 -6.09
CA ALA A 1017 -61.45 57.84 -4.79
C ALA A 1017 -61.91 56.45 -4.30
N HIS A 1018 -63.03 55.93 -4.82
CA HIS A 1018 -63.49 54.56 -4.57
C HIS A 1018 -62.74 53.55 -5.46
N ILE A 1019 -62.46 53.91 -6.72
CA ILE A 1019 -61.66 53.11 -7.66
C ILE A 1019 -60.19 53.01 -7.19
N ASP A 1020 -59.59 54.07 -6.62
CA ASP A 1020 -58.22 54.01 -6.08
C ASP A 1020 -58.08 53.16 -4.80
N ARG A 1021 -59.15 53.02 -3.99
CA ARG A 1021 -59.16 52.09 -2.84
C ARG A 1021 -59.31 50.63 -3.27
N VAL A 1022 -60.13 50.34 -4.29
CA VAL A 1022 -60.26 49.00 -4.88
C VAL A 1022 -58.98 48.62 -5.63
N ARG A 1023 -58.32 49.58 -6.30
CA ARG A 1023 -57.01 49.39 -6.95
C ARG A 1023 -55.88 49.11 -5.96
N LYS A 1024 -55.80 49.80 -4.81
CA LYS A 1024 -54.84 49.46 -3.73
C LYS A 1024 -55.14 48.11 -3.05
N GLY A 1025 -56.42 47.70 -2.96
CA GLY A 1025 -56.80 46.36 -2.49
C GLY A 1025 -56.44 45.25 -3.47
N LEU A 1026 -56.52 45.51 -4.78
CA LEU A 1026 -56.06 44.60 -5.84
C LEU A 1026 -54.53 44.58 -5.98
N GLU A 1027 -53.82 45.68 -5.72
CA GLU A 1027 -52.35 45.72 -5.69
C GLU A 1027 -51.75 44.98 -4.48
N VAL A 1028 -52.44 44.94 -3.32
CA VAL A 1028 -52.02 44.13 -2.16
C VAL A 1028 -52.29 42.64 -2.39
N THR A 1029 -53.41 42.27 -3.01
CA THR A 1029 -53.69 40.87 -3.38
C THR A 1029 -52.84 40.37 -4.55
N ILE A 1030 -52.43 41.25 -5.48
CA ILE A 1030 -51.41 40.95 -6.51
C ILE A 1030 -50.02 40.84 -5.89
N LYS A 1031 -49.64 41.65 -4.89
CA LYS A 1031 -48.38 41.49 -4.15
C LYS A 1031 -48.35 40.24 -3.26
N GLU A 1032 -49.47 39.84 -2.67
CA GLU A 1032 -49.58 38.57 -1.94
C GLU A 1032 -49.61 37.36 -2.88
N MET A 1033 -50.16 37.50 -4.10
CA MET A 1033 -50.10 36.47 -5.14
C MET A 1033 -48.72 36.40 -5.81
N GLN A 1034 -48.00 37.52 -5.95
CA GLN A 1034 -46.60 37.56 -6.40
C GLN A 1034 -45.65 37.04 -5.33
N ALA A 1035 -45.87 37.32 -4.04
CA ALA A 1035 -45.13 36.69 -2.94
C ALA A 1035 -45.44 35.19 -2.81
N LYS A 1036 -46.68 34.75 -3.07
CA LYS A 1036 -47.03 33.31 -3.15
C LYS A 1036 -46.51 32.63 -4.41
N LEU A 1037 -46.33 33.35 -5.52
CA LEU A 1037 -45.67 32.86 -6.72
C LEU A 1037 -44.15 32.78 -6.51
N GLU A 1038 -43.53 33.78 -5.89
CA GLU A 1038 -42.10 33.78 -5.50
C GLU A 1038 -41.79 32.75 -4.40
N ASP A 1039 -42.70 32.50 -3.45
CA ASP A 1039 -42.56 31.41 -2.47
C ASP A 1039 -42.79 30.03 -3.09
N ALA A 1040 -43.69 29.89 -4.07
CA ALA A 1040 -43.87 28.65 -4.83
C ALA A 1040 -42.70 28.39 -5.80
N GLU A 1041 -42.16 29.42 -6.45
CA GLU A 1041 -40.96 29.37 -7.29
C GLU A 1041 -39.71 29.11 -6.44
N SER A 1042 -39.58 29.72 -5.25
CA SER A 1042 -38.54 29.44 -4.25
C SER A 1042 -38.66 28.02 -3.67
N ALA A 1043 -39.87 27.48 -3.50
CA ALA A 1043 -40.09 26.09 -3.07
C ALA A 1043 -39.76 25.08 -4.17
N VAL A 1044 -40.04 25.39 -5.44
CA VAL A 1044 -39.67 24.55 -6.61
C VAL A 1044 -38.17 24.65 -6.89
N VAL A 1045 -37.53 25.82 -6.72
CA VAL A 1045 -36.08 26.00 -6.86
C VAL A 1045 -35.31 25.39 -5.69
N LYS A 1046 -35.79 25.46 -4.44
CA LYS A 1046 -35.18 24.77 -3.29
C LYS A 1046 -35.44 23.26 -3.28
N GLY A 1047 -36.58 22.80 -3.80
CA GLY A 1047 -36.87 21.38 -4.05
C GLY A 1047 -36.06 20.80 -5.21
N GLY A 1048 -35.91 21.58 -6.29
CA GLY A 1048 -35.09 21.28 -7.46
C GLY A 1048 -33.60 21.31 -7.15
N GLN A 1049 -33.11 22.25 -6.34
CA GLN A 1049 -31.72 22.28 -5.87
C GLN A 1049 -31.40 21.14 -4.90
N LYS A 1050 -32.34 20.68 -4.07
CA LYS A 1050 -32.13 19.44 -3.27
C LYS A 1050 -32.15 18.17 -4.12
N ALA A 1051 -32.97 18.11 -5.17
CA ALA A 1051 -32.98 17.00 -6.11
C ALA A 1051 -31.72 17.00 -7.00
N ILE A 1052 -31.28 18.16 -7.48
CA ILE A 1052 -30.04 18.35 -8.24
C ILE A 1052 -28.83 18.09 -7.35
N ALA A 1053 -28.76 18.61 -6.12
CA ALA A 1053 -27.67 18.29 -5.18
C ALA A 1053 -27.64 16.80 -4.82
N LYS A 1054 -28.79 16.11 -4.74
CA LYS A 1054 -28.86 14.65 -4.53
C LYS A 1054 -28.48 13.87 -5.78
N MET A 1055 -28.71 14.40 -6.98
CA MET A 1055 -28.26 13.80 -8.24
C MET A 1055 -26.77 14.12 -8.51
N GLU A 1056 -26.26 15.29 -8.16
CA GLU A 1056 -24.85 15.66 -8.18
C GLU A 1056 -24.06 14.89 -7.12
N GLN A 1057 -24.64 14.63 -5.94
CA GLN A 1057 -24.06 13.72 -4.94
C GLN A 1057 -24.08 12.28 -5.43
N ARG A 1058 -25.13 11.83 -6.15
CA ARG A 1058 -25.15 10.49 -6.78
C ARG A 1058 -24.19 10.37 -7.95
N VAL A 1059 -24.00 11.43 -8.74
CA VAL A 1059 -23.00 11.49 -9.81
C VAL A 1059 -21.60 11.50 -9.21
N ARG A 1060 -21.33 12.30 -8.18
CA ARG A 1060 -20.04 12.27 -7.45
C ARG A 1060 -19.79 10.95 -6.74
N ASN A 1061 -20.82 10.33 -6.16
CA ASN A 1061 -20.72 8.99 -5.56
C ASN A 1061 -20.51 7.92 -6.63
N ALA A 1062 -21.14 8.04 -7.81
CA ALA A 1062 -20.93 7.13 -8.94
C ALA A 1062 -19.56 7.35 -9.60
N GLU A 1063 -19.05 8.57 -9.65
CA GLU A 1063 -17.71 8.93 -10.13
C GLU A 1063 -16.64 8.42 -9.14
N THR A 1064 -16.87 8.54 -7.84
CA THR A 1064 -15.98 7.94 -6.82
C THR A 1064 -16.10 6.43 -6.74
N GLU A 1065 -17.28 5.83 -6.95
CA GLU A 1065 -17.45 4.39 -7.11
C GLU A 1065 -16.78 3.90 -8.40
N LEU A 1066 -16.83 4.66 -9.51
CA LEU A 1066 -16.12 4.36 -10.75
C LEU A 1066 -14.59 4.49 -10.60
N GLU A 1067 -14.10 5.49 -9.86
CA GLU A 1067 -12.66 5.60 -9.51
C GLU A 1067 -12.22 4.50 -8.55
N ASN A 1068 -13.06 4.13 -7.58
CA ASN A 1068 -12.78 3.02 -6.67
C ASN A 1068 -12.84 1.67 -7.39
N GLU A 1069 -13.73 1.48 -8.36
CA GLU A 1069 -13.82 0.29 -9.19
C GLU A 1069 -12.66 0.25 -10.19
N ALA A 1070 -12.22 1.38 -10.73
CA ALA A 1070 -11.00 1.48 -11.54
C ALA A 1070 -9.73 1.17 -10.73
N ARG A 1071 -9.68 1.60 -9.45
CA ARG A 1071 -8.59 1.23 -8.51
C ARG A 1071 -8.64 -0.25 -8.14
N ARG A 1072 -9.81 -0.81 -7.84
CA ARG A 1072 -10.01 -2.25 -7.60
C ARG A 1072 -9.65 -3.08 -8.82
N TYR A 1073 -9.98 -2.61 -10.03
CA TYR A 1073 -9.59 -3.24 -11.28
C TYR A 1073 -8.08 -3.19 -11.50
N GLN A 1074 -7.42 -2.07 -11.20
CA GLN A 1074 -5.95 -1.97 -11.22
C GLN A 1074 -5.27 -2.88 -10.17
N ASP A 1075 -5.81 -2.97 -8.97
CA ASP A 1075 -5.26 -3.83 -7.91
C ASP A 1075 -5.57 -5.32 -8.16
N ALA A 1076 -6.70 -5.64 -8.78
CA ALA A 1076 -7.00 -6.97 -9.31
C ALA A 1076 -6.06 -7.35 -10.46
N MET A 1077 -5.74 -6.43 -11.38
CA MET A 1077 -4.72 -6.66 -12.42
C MET A 1077 -3.31 -6.84 -11.85
N LYS A 1078 -2.92 -6.08 -10.82
CA LYS A 1078 -1.63 -6.28 -10.13
C LYS A 1078 -1.58 -7.62 -9.40
N THR A 1079 -2.69 -8.03 -8.79
CA THR A 1079 -2.80 -9.32 -8.11
C THR A 1079 -2.80 -10.47 -9.11
N LEU A 1080 -3.48 -10.32 -10.24
CA LEU A 1080 -3.44 -11.25 -11.37
C LEU A 1080 -2.02 -11.37 -11.93
N SER A 1081 -1.30 -10.26 -12.11
CA SER A 1081 0.10 -10.27 -12.56
C SER A 1081 1.05 -10.97 -11.56
N LYS A 1082 0.81 -10.82 -10.24
CA LYS A 1082 1.54 -11.57 -9.20
C LYS A 1082 1.21 -13.07 -9.23
N GLN A 1083 -0.06 -13.44 -9.42
CA GLN A 1083 -0.48 -14.85 -9.50
C GLN A 1083 -0.04 -15.51 -10.81
N GLU A 1084 -0.01 -14.77 -11.93
CA GLU A 1084 0.57 -15.23 -13.20
C GLU A 1084 2.07 -15.48 -13.06
N ARG A 1085 2.79 -14.63 -12.31
CA ARG A 1085 4.21 -14.84 -12.02
C ARG A 1085 4.43 -16.09 -11.16
N ARG A 1086 3.60 -16.29 -10.14
CA ARG A 1086 3.61 -17.51 -9.30
C ARG A 1086 3.24 -18.77 -10.09
N CYS A 1087 2.29 -18.68 -11.03
CA CYS A 1087 1.97 -19.79 -11.93
C CYS A 1087 3.12 -20.10 -12.88
N ARG A 1088 3.84 -19.11 -13.40
CA ARG A 1088 5.04 -19.33 -14.24
C ARG A 1088 6.20 -19.94 -13.46
N GLU A 1089 6.39 -19.54 -12.20
CA GLU A 1089 7.39 -20.14 -11.30
C GLU A 1089 7.05 -21.61 -10.98
N LEU A 1090 5.78 -21.92 -10.70
CA LEU A 1090 5.32 -23.31 -10.52
C LEU A 1090 5.40 -24.14 -11.81
N GLN A 1091 5.12 -23.53 -12.97
CA GLN A 1091 5.28 -24.17 -14.27
C GLN A 1091 6.75 -24.52 -14.55
N PHE A 1092 7.67 -23.62 -14.19
CA PHE A 1092 9.11 -23.84 -14.31
C PHE A 1092 9.59 -24.98 -13.39
N GLN A 1093 9.09 -25.03 -12.16
CA GLN A 1093 9.36 -26.13 -11.22
C GLN A 1093 8.88 -27.49 -11.77
N VAL A 1094 7.68 -27.54 -12.35
CA VAL A 1094 7.12 -28.76 -12.96
C VAL A 1094 7.91 -29.19 -14.21
N ASP A 1095 8.40 -28.25 -15.00
CA ASP A 1095 9.22 -28.53 -16.18
C ASP A 1095 10.65 -28.99 -15.81
N GLU A 1096 11.17 -28.56 -14.65
CA GLU A 1096 12.45 -29.02 -14.09
C GLU A 1096 12.32 -30.44 -13.49
N ASP A 1097 11.23 -30.72 -12.78
CA ASP A 1097 10.93 -32.04 -12.23
C ASP A 1097 10.68 -33.08 -13.34
N LYS A 1098 10.01 -32.70 -14.44
CA LYS A 1098 9.87 -33.56 -15.62
C LYS A 1098 11.21 -33.92 -16.25
N LYS A 1099 12.15 -32.98 -16.37
CA LYS A 1099 13.49 -33.25 -16.90
C LYS A 1099 14.30 -34.19 -15.99
N ASN A 1100 14.09 -34.13 -14.68
CA ASN A 1100 14.72 -35.06 -13.74
C ASN A 1100 14.10 -36.45 -13.80
N PHE A 1101 12.78 -36.54 -14.01
CA PHE A 1101 12.07 -37.79 -14.22
C PHE A 1101 12.48 -38.51 -15.52
N ASP A 1102 12.64 -37.78 -16.62
CA ASP A 1102 13.08 -38.34 -17.90
C ASP A 1102 14.52 -38.89 -17.83
N ARG A 1103 15.41 -38.24 -17.07
CA ARG A 1103 16.78 -38.74 -16.82
C ARG A 1103 16.81 -40.03 -16.01
N LEU A 1104 15.87 -40.21 -15.08
CA LEU A 1104 15.74 -41.43 -14.28
C LEU A 1104 15.16 -42.58 -15.12
N ASN A 1105 14.20 -42.30 -16.01
CA ASN A 1105 13.66 -43.31 -16.93
C ASN A 1105 14.71 -43.82 -17.92
N ASP A 1106 15.56 -42.95 -18.46
CA ASP A 1106 16.68 -43.33 -19.34
C ASP A 1106 17.71 -44.25 -18.64
N LEU A 1107 17.88 -44.11 -17.33
CA LEU A 1107 18.77 -44.97 -16.54
C LEU A 1107 18.13 -46.35 -16.27
N ILE A 1108 16.81 -46.37 -16.03
CA ILE A 1108 16.03 -47.58 -15.80
C ILE A 1108 15.97 -48.44 -17.08
N GLU A 1109 15.75 -47.83 -18.25
CA GLU A 1109 15.76 -48.58 -19.53
C GLU A 1109 17.12 -49.21 -19.85
N LYS A 1110 18.24 -48.51 -19.54
CA LYS A 1110 19.60 -49.05 -19.71
C LYS A 1110 19.90 -50.24 -18.80
N LEU A 1111 19.35 -50.26 -17.59
CA LEU A 1111 19.52 -51.38 -16.65
C LEU A 1111 18.61 -52.57 -16.99
N GLN A 1112 17.39 -52.31 -17.45
CA GLN A 1112 16.48 -53.37 -17.93
C GLN A 1112 17.02 -54.09 -19.17
N GLY A 1113 17.75 -53.39 -20.05
CA GLY A 1113 18.44 -54.01 -21.19
C GLY A 1113 19.51 -55.05 -20.79
N LYS A 1114 20.27 -54.81 -19.71
CA LYS A 1114 21.29 -55.76 -19.22
C LYS A 1114 20.68 -56.98 -18.53
N ILE A 1115 19.59 -56.79 -17.79
CA ILE A 1115 18.88 -57.88 -17.09
C ILE A 1115 18.28 -58.89 -18.09
N LYS A 1116 17.79 -58.42 -19.25
CA LYS A 1116 17.28 -59.31 -20.32
C LYS A 1116 18.37 -60.19 -20.94
N LEU A 1117 19.62 -59.70 -21.03
CA LEU A 1117 20.73 -60.47 -21.57
C LEU A 1117 21.20 -61.58 -20.60
N GLN A 1118 21.15 -61.30 -19.29
CA GLN A 1118 21.54 -62.25 -18.25
C GLN A 1118 20.47 -63.32 -17.98
N LYS A 1119 19.18 -63.00 -18.11
CA LYS A 1119 18.11 -64.00 -18.04
C LYS A 1119 18.27 -65.11 -19.10
N LYS A 1120 18.65 -64.73 -20.32
CA LYS A 1120 18.83 -65.69 -21.41
C LYS A 1120 19.96 -66.70 -21.18
N GLN A 1121 20.97 -66.35 -20.36
CA GLN A 1121 22.06 -67.26 -20.00
C GLN A 1121 21.73 -68.17 -18.80
N VAL A 1122 20.80 -67.76 -17.95
CA VAL A 1122 20.31 -68.56 -16.81
C VAL A 1122 19.36 -69.65 -17.30
N ASP A 1123 18.49 -69.34 -18.26
CA ASP A 1123 17.56 -70.33 -18.83
C ASP A 1123 18.30 -71.49 -19.53
N GLU A 1124 19.44 -71.22 -20.18
CA GLU A 1124 20.30 -72.26 -20.79
C GLU A 1124 21.04 -73.13 -19.74
N ALA A 1125 21.23 -72.63 -18.52
CA ALA A 1125 21.87 -73.38 -17.42
C ALA A 1125 20.86 -74.23 -16.63
N GLU A 1126 19.62 -73.78 -16.49
CA GLU A 1126 18.55 -74.54 -15.82
C GLU A 1126 18.17 -75.82 -16.60
N GLU A 1127 18.24 -75.81 -17.94
CA GLU A 1127 18.02 -77.00 -18.76
C GLU A 1127 19.04 -78.11 -18.48
N VAL A 1128 20.30 -77.74 -18.19
CA VAL A 1128 21.36 -78.70 -17.85
C VAL A 1128 21.23 -79.19 -16.40
N ALA A 1129 20.78 -78.33 -15.48
CA ALA A 1129 20.56 -78.69 -14.07
C ALA A 1129 19.41 -79.70 -13.90
N ASN A 1130 18.32 -79.54 -14.67
CA ASN A 1130 17.19 -80.47 -14.62
C ASN A 1130 17.55 -81.90 -15.08
N MET A 1131 18.44 -82.05 -16.07
CA MET A 1131 18.96 -83.37 -16.45
C MET A 1131 19.79 -84.04 -15.34
N ASN A 1132 20.49 -83.27 -14.52
CA ASN A 1132 21.32 -83.79 -13.42
C ASN A 1132 20.47 -84.14 -12.19
N LEU A 1133 19.41 -83.38 -11.92
CA LEU A 1133 18.46 -83.67 -10.84
C LEU A 1133 17.72 -85.01 -11.04
N GLN A 1134 17.44 -85.37 -12.29
CA GLN A 1134 16.82 -86.65 -12.63
C GLN A 1134 17.74 -87.85 -12.34
N LYS A 1135 19.07 -87.69 -12.49
CA LYS A 1135 20.07 -88.71 -12.12
C LYS A 1135 20.27 -88.80 -10.61
N TYR A 1136 20.19 -87.68 -9.89
CA TYR A 1136 20.29 -87.65 -8.42
C TYR A 1136 19.14 -88.42 -7.75
N ARG A 1137 17.91 -88.27 -8.27
CA ARG A 1137 16.75 -89.03 -7.77
C ARG A 1137 16.89 -90.55 -7.92
N GLN A 1138 17.57 -91.03 -8.97
CA GLN A 1138 17.87 -92.46 -9.14
C GLN A 1138 18.89 -92.98 -8.11
N VAL A 1139 19.86 -92.16 -7.70
CA VAL A 1139 20.88 -92.53 -6.71
C VAL A 1139 20.32 -92.48 -5.30
N GLN A 1140 19.41 -91.54 -5.02
CA GLN A 1140 18.75 -91.42 -3.72
C GLN A 1140 17.84 -92.61 -3.42
N LEU A 1141 17.10 -93.10 -4.42
CA LEU A 1141 16.31 -94.35 -4.31
C LEU A 1141 17.18 -95.59 -4.06
N ALA A 1142 18.41 -95.62 -4.58
CA ALA A 1142 19.35 -96.70 -4.32
C ALA A 1142 19.96 -96.63 -2.90
N LEU A 1143 20.06 -95.43 -2.32
CA LEU A 1143 20.57 -95.19 -0.97
C LEU A 1143 19.52 -95.55 0.09
N GLU A 1144 18.25 -95.16 -0.10
CA GLU A 1144 17.15 -95.52 0.79
C GLU A 1144 16.99 -97.05 0.88
N SER A 1145 17.14 -97.77 -0.24
CA SER A 1145 17.16 -99.25 -0.27
C SER A 1145 18.37 -99.87 0.45
N ALA A 1146 19.48 -99.14 0.62
CA ALA A 1146 20.65 -99.59 1.35
C ALA A 1146 20.53 -99.29 2.85
N GLU A 1147 19.89 -98.18 3.22
CA GLU A 1147 19.61 -97.81 4.60
C GLU A 1147 18.58 -98.74 5.24
N GLU A 1148 17.51 -99.12 4.54
CA GLU A 1148 16.56 -100.12 5.03
C GLU A 1148 17.24 -101.48 5.27
N ARG A 1149 18.22 -101.86 4.44
CA ARG A 1149 19.03 -103.08 4.65
C ARG A 1149 19.95 -102.99 5.87
N ALA A 1150 20.48 -101.80 6.16
CA ALA A 1150 21.32 -101.57 7.34
C ALA A 1150 20.49 -101.59 8.63
N GLU A 1151 19.27 -101.02 8.61
CA GLU A 1151 18.36 -100.99 9.76
C GLU A 1151 17.85 -102.41 10.12
N ILE A 1152 17.62 -103.25 9.11
CA ILE A 1152 17.29 -104.67 9.31
C ILE A 1152 18.48 -105.44 9.91
N ALA A 1153 19.71 -105.13 9.52
CA ALA A 1153 20.92 -105.74 10.09
C ALA A 1153 21.17 -105.30 11.55
N GLU A 1154 20.90 -104.03 11.90
CA GLU A 1154 21.00 -103.52 13.27
C GLU A 1154 19.92 -104.10 14.19
N ASN A 1155 18.69 -104.22 13.72
CA ASN A 1155 17.61 -104.87 14.46
C ASN A 1155 17.87 -106.38 14.67
N SER A 1156 18.57 -107.03 13.73
CA SER A 1156 19.02 -108.43 13.86
C SER A 1156 20.14 -108.59 14.90
N LEU A 1157 21.08 -107.63 14.97
CA LEU A 1157 22.14 -107.57 15.99
C LEU A 1157 21.60 -107.26 17.39
N LEU A 1158 20.54 -106.44 17.51
CA LEU A 1158 19.84 -106.19 18.78
C LEU A 1158 19.11 -107.44 19.31
N LYS A 1159 18.54 -108.27 18.43
CA LYS A 1159 17.94 -109.58 18.80
C LYS A 1159 18.98 -110.64 19.18
N LEU A 1160 20.19 -110.60 18.61
CA LEU A 1160 21.32 -111.46 19.02
C LEU A 1160 21.92 -111.02 20.37
N ARG A 1161 21.99 -109.71 20.63
CA ARG A 1161 22.45 -109.16 21.92
C ARG A 1161 21.46 -109.40 23.07
N SER A 1162 20.15 -109.46 22.79
CA SER A 1162 19.15 -109.83 23.80
C SER A 1162 19.14 -111.34 24.10
N LYS A 1163 19.48 -112.20 23.14
CA LYS A 1163 19.65 -113.65 23.38
C LYS A 1163 20.96 -114.04 24.09
N SER A 1164 22.04 -113.27 23.97
CA SER A 1164 23.28 -113.49 24.75
C SER A 1164 23.23 -113.00 26.21
N ARG A 1165 22.19 -112.27 26.63
CA ARG A 1165 21.99 -111.85 28.03
C ARG A 1165 21.09 -112.77 28.86
N SER A 1166 20.47 -113.79 28.26
CA SER A 1166 19.62 -114.78 28.97
C SER A 1166 20.30 -116.13 29.23
N THR A 1167 21.58 -116.31 28.88
CA THR A 1167 22.35 -117.55 29.13
C THR A 1167 23.43 -117.42 30.22
N MET A 1168 23.48 -116.29 30.92
CA MET A 1168 24.47 -116.02 31.99
C MET A 1168 23.83 -115.65 33.34
N VAL A 1169 22.63 -116.15 33.62
CA VAL A 1169 21.99 -116.12 34.94
C VAL A 1169 21.35 -117.49 35.18
N LEU A 1170 22.17 -118.44 35.64
CA LEU A 1170 21.84 -119.54 36.57
C LEU A 1170 23.11 -120.34 36.86
N ARG A 1171 24.13 -119.67 37.43
CA ARG A 1171 25.17 -120.34 38.23
C ARG A 1171 25.86 -119.32 39.13
N ASN A 1172 25.87 -119.64 40.43
CA ASN A 1172 26.57 -118.99 41.55
C ASN A 1172 25.88 -117.83 42.28
N GLU A 1173 24.80 -118.17 42.99
CA GLU A 1173 24.68 -117.74 44.38
C GLU A 1173 25.30 -118.81 45.29
N ARG A 1174 26.25 -118.38 46.12
CA ARG A 1174 26.66 -118.87 47.47
C ARG A 1174 28.17 -118.99 47.61
N SER A 1175 28.79 -117.97 48.21
CA SER A 1175 29.81 -118.14 49.24
C SER A 1175 30.10 -116.79 49.89
N ALA A 1176 29.36 -116.48 50.96
CA ALA A 1176 29.85 -115.59 52.00
C ALA A 1176 29.92 -116.39 53.31
N SER A 1177 31.05 -116.20 53.99
CA SER A 1177 31.28 -116.51 55.41
C SER A 1177 31.73 -117.92 55.77
N VAL A 1178 33.05 -118.08 55.86
CA VAL A 1178 33.72 -118.98 56.81
C VAL A 1178 34.61 -118.14 57.70
N GLU A 1179 34.22 -118.02 58.97
CA GLU A 1179 35.17 -118.12 60.08
C GLU A 1179 34.51 -118.89 61.25
N LYS A 1180 35.12 -120.05 61.56
CA LYS A 1180 35.38 -120.63 62.90
C LYS A 1180 34.14 -121.06 63.73
N LEU A 1181 34.00 -122.27 64.29
CA LEU A 1181 34.94 -123.19 64.94
C LEU A 1181 34.30 -124.60 65.13
N ILE A 1182 35.14 -125.64 65.06
CA ILE A 1182 35.22 -126.82 65.95
C ILE A 1182 34.17 -127.97 65.88
N LYS A 1183 34.71 -129.12 65.44
CA LYS A 1183 34.57 -130.54 65.87
C LYS A 1183 33.25 -131.34 65.72
N GLY A 1184 33.41 -132.47 65.02
CA GLY A 1184 32.82 -133.81 65.29
C GLY A 1184 31.42 -134.03 64.71
N GLU A 1185 31.01 -135.15 64.14
CA GLU A 1185 31.56 -136.49 63.89
C GLU A 1185 30.69 -137.15 62.80
N ARG A 1186 31.31 -138.03 61.99
CA ARG A 1186 30.81 -139.27 61.32
C ARG A 1186 29.46 -139.32 60.56
N GLY A 1187 29.52 -139.91 59.36
CA GLY A 1187 28.61 -141.03 59.01
C GLY A 1187 27.98 -141.09 57.60
N THR A 1188 28.73 -141.60 56.62
CA THR A 1188 28.38 -142.69 55.65
C THR A 1188 27.14 -142.66 54.73
N ASN A 1189 27.44 -142.85 53.42
CA ASN A 1189 26.87 -143.80 52.42
C ASN A 1189 25.40 -143.65 51.92
N VAL A 1190 24.95 -143.99 50.69
CA VAL A 1190 25.47 -144.58 49.42
C VAL A 1190 24.30 -144.63 48.39
N ASN A 1191 24.59 -144.56 47.08
CA ASN A 1191 23.85 -145.06 45.85
C ASN A 1191 22.36 -144.66 45.59
N GLU A 1192 21.77 -144.69 44.39
CA GLU A 1192 22.14 -145.00 42.98
C GLU A 1192 20.98 -144.55 42.04
N GLN A 1193 21.33 -144.41 40.75
CA GLN A 1193 20.60 -144.80 39.50
C GLN A 1193 19.23 -144.20 39.02
N THR A 1194 19.29 -143.86 37.71
CA THR A 1194 18.35 -144.10 36.57
C THR A 1194 17.23 -143.11 36.17
N THR A 1195 17.39 -142.62 34.92
CA THR A 1195 16.49 -142.21 33.80
C THR A 1195 15.08 -142.85 33.71
N PRO A 1196 14.18 -142.47 32.74
CA PRO A 1196 14.02 -141.27 31.88
C PRO A 1196 12.52 -140.82 31.66
N MET A 1197 12.30 -139.94 30.68
CA MET A 1197 11.15 -139.87 29.73
C MET A 1197 9.97 -138.86 29.91
N THR A 1198 9.96 -137.90 28.99
CA THR A 1198 8.90 -137.56 27.99
C THR A 1198 7.65 -136.72 28.33
N THR A 1199 7.44 -135.76 27.41
CA THR A 1199 6.19 -135.35 26.69
C THR A 1199 5.28 -134.24 27.20
N ALA A 1200 4.99 -133.35 26.23
CA ALA A 1200 3.76 -132.60 25.95
C ALA A 1200 3.37 -131.52 26.96
N GLN A 1201 2.93 -130.32 26.57
CA GLN A 1201 2.32 -129.87 25.32
C GLN A 1201 2.59 -128.36 25.15
#